data_AF-A0A9Q0HVE3-F1
#
_entry.id   AF-A0A9Q0HVE3-F1
#
_cell.length_a   1.000
_cell.length_b   1.000
_cell.length_c   1.000
_cell.angle_alpha   90.00
_cell.angle_beta   90.00
_cell.angle_gamma   90.00
#
_symmetry.space_group_name_H-M   'P 1'
#
loop_
_entity.id
_entity.type
_entity.pdbx_description
1 polymer ?
#
loop_
_entity_poly.entity_id
_entity_poly.type
_entity_poly.pdbx_seq_one_letter_code
_entity_poly.pdbx_strand_id
1 'polypeptide(L)'
;MVEEDNSLAQLQKTLDADPTNPSNHYNLGLFLWKKGEAAEGEDAKRLNEKAAESFLASAKLNPNYADAFRSLGHFYEQVAGNRQRAAKCYQRAVTLNPDDAEAGEGLCNLLDKEGKEILEISSCKEASDKSPRAFWAFRRLGFLQVHQRKWSEAVPSLQHAIRGYPSCADLWEALGLAYQQLGMFMASVKSYGRAIELDKLRIFALIESGNVQLLVGAFRKGVEQFRLALQLVPEDLSAKFGLASGLLSWARECTSSGAFKWAATLLEEASEVAKSCTCLAGNLYCMWKLHGDIQIAYAKCLPWGEDYIVEKLNVEEFRTSILKWKHARVSAAYGAKRAYQRALHLSPWQSNIYTDISLCRDLICSLEDTSKPDPAVWQLQEKMALGGLILEPSNKDYWVILGCVSSNYALKQHSLVRALQIDVSLAEAWAYLGKMYWELNEKLLARQALDRARSIEPSLAVPWAGMSVDNQAGASSVEDSFESCLRAALILPIAEFQVGLGALATRSGQLLSPQMLGAIRQAVQRAPNYAESHNIEGLVCEARCDYISAVAAYRRARFTLTMASHFDSDVLRSRLADVSVNLVRSLCKAGLGSDAAQECEDLNREGLLGTDELQIYAVALWKEGRYKEALSVARTLAGKVSSMEQASAAAAAALVCKLVYSISGKDASATVIQRIPPQLLDSTQMRFIASALNALQPAKKLELNFPLVVWPYQFSSEIHSIAALEKMTGIELNYHMRIDSAVKHLQRALHMFPNSSLIRNHIGSLLLSSGDWIAPNKAIKCTALLHNESVRKALKSPHQIRGASIVACYASSCAIHKFVFPIMQASF
;
A
#
# COMPACT_ATOMS: atom_id res chain seq x y z
N MET A 1 -44.47 12.97 -64.00
CA MET A 1 -45.51 12.52 -64.95
C MET A 1 -44.99 12.30 -66.38
N VAL A 2 -44.53 13.30 -67.14
CA VAL A 2 -44.14 13.10 -68.57
C VAL A 2 -42.87 12.22 -68.75
N GLU A 3 -41.86 12.37 -67.90
CA GLU A 3 -40.66 11.50 -67.96
C GLU A 3 -40.95 10.06 -67.50
N GLU A 4 -41.88 9.88 -66.57
CA GLU A 4 -42.24 8.59 -65.99
C GLU A 4 -43.10 7.75 -66.93
N ASP A 5 -44.07 8.36 -67.60
CA ASP A 5 -44.90 7.66 -68.59
C ASP A 5 -44.08 7.28 -69.84
N ASN A 6 -43.09 8.11 -70.21
CA ASN A 6 -42.11 7.75 -71.24
C ASN A 6 -41.25 6.54 -70.82
N SER A 7 -40.84 6.45 -69.56
CA SER A 7 -40.05 5.33 -69.06
C SER A 7 -40.81 4.00 -69.01
N LEU A 8 -42.11 4.02 -68.64
CA LEU A 8 -42.98 2.84 -68.68
C LEU A 8 -43.23 2.39 -70.12
N ALA A 9 -43.49 3.33 -71.04
CA ALA A 9 -43.67 3.03 -72.46
C ALA A 9 -42.39 2.47 -73.10
N GLN A 10 -41.21 2.94 -72.68
CA GLN A 10 -39.92 2.42 -73.13
C GLN A 10 -39.66 1.01 -72.60
N LEU A 11 -39.95 0.74 -71.32
CA LEU A 11 -39.83 -0.60 -70.73
C LEU A 11 -40.80 -1.60 -71.36
N GLN A 12 -42.03 -1.18 -71.68
CA GLN A 12 -42.99 -2.01 -72.41
C GLN A 12 -42.52 -2.29 -73.85
N LYS A 13 -41.99 -1.29 -74.58
CA LYS A 13 -41.40 -1.51 -75.91
C LYS A 13 -40.21 -2.48 -75.87
N THR A 14 -39.37 -2.42 -74.83
CA THR A 14 -38.27 -3.39 -74.67
C THR A 14 -38.78 -4.79 -74.33
N LEU A 15 -39.91 -4.89 -73.64
CA LEU A 15 -40.58 -6.16 -73.37
C LEU A 15 -41.20 -6.76 -74.63
N ASP A 16 -41.83 -5.93 -75.46
CA ASP A 16 -42.46 -6.34 -76.71
C ASP A 16 -41.42 -6.75 -77.76
N ALA A 17 -40.23 -6.13 -77.73
CA ALA A 17 -39.10 -6.49 -78.58
C ALA A 17 -38.50 -7.85 -78.22
N ASP A 18 -38.35 -8.14 -76.91
CA ASP A 18 -37.77 -9.39 -76.40
C ASP A 18 -38.58 -9.92 -75.19
N PRO A 19 -39.72 -10.61 -75.42
CA PRO A 19 -40.61 -11.05 -74.36
C PRO A 19 -40.07 -12.25 -73.55
N THR A 20 -39.04 -12.92 -74.05
CA THR A 20 -38.39 -14.07 -73.41
C THR A 20 -37.28 -13.65 -72.45
N ASN A 21 -36.88 -12.37 -72.42
CA ASN A 21 -35.81 -11.88 -71.56
C ASN A 21 -36.33 -11.62 -70.13
N PRO A 22 -35.91 -12.40 -69.12
CA PRO A 22 -36.35 -12.24 -67.72
C PRO A 22 -36.01 -10.86 -67.14
N SER A 23 -34.89 -10.24 -67.55
CA SER A 23 -34.47 -8.94 -67.03
C SER A 23 -35.43 -7.81 -67.43
N ASN A 24 -36.08 -7.90 -68.59
CA ASN A 24 -37.06 -6.92 -69.04
C ASN A 24 -38.33 -6.96 -68.16
N HIS A 25 -38.83 -8.18 -67.86
CA HIS A 25 -39.95 -8.38 -66.94
C HIS A 25 -39.60 -7.91 -65.52
N TYR A 26 -38.38 -8.18 -65.04
CA TYR A 26 -37.92 -7.71 -63.73
C TYR A 26 -37.86 -6.18 -63.64
N ASN A 27 -37.26 -5.52 -64.64
CA ASN A 27 -37.13 -4.05 -64.67
C ASN A 27 -38.51 -3.36 -64.72
N LEU A 28 -39.45 -3.92 -65.47
CA LEU A 28 -40.84 -3.46 -65.47
C LEU A 28 -41.49 -3.63 -64.09
N GLY A 29 -41.31 -4.80 -63.46
CA GLY A 29 -41.80 -5.06 -62.10
C GLY A 29 -41.22 -4.10 -61.08
N LEU A 30 -39.91 -3.81 -61.16
CA LEU A 30 -39.22 -2.88 -60.26
C LEU A 30 -39.73 -1.44 -60.43
N PHE A 31 -39.97 -1.02 -61.67
CA PHE A 31 -40.56 0.29 -61.95
C PHE A 31 -41.98 0.40 -61.37
N LEU A 32 -42.82 -0.62 -61.58
CA LEU A 32 -44.17 -0.67 -61.04
C LEU A 32 -44.20 -0.72 -59.51
N TRP A 33 -43.27 -1.45 -58.89
CA TRP A 33 -43.10 -1.53 -57.44
C TRP A 33 -42.76 -0.15 -56.85
N LYS A 34 -41.77 0.55 -57.41
CA LYS A 34 -41.43 1.93 -56.98
C LYS A 34 -42.60 2.91 -57.14
N LYS A 35 -43.39 2.75 -58.22
CA LYS A 35 -44.59 3.56 -58.43
C LYS A 35 -45.69 3.22 -57.42
N GLY A 36 -45.80 1.95 -57.02
CA GLY A 36 -46.70 1.49 -55.98
C GLY A 36 -46.31 1.98 -54.59
N GLU A 37 -45.01 2.06 -54.28
CA GLU A 37 -44.51 2.67 -53.03
C GLU A 37 -44.80 4.18 -52.94
N ALA A 38 -44.84 4.88 -54.08
CA ALA A 38 -45.16 6.31 -54.15
C ALA A 38 -46.67 6.61 -54.24
N ALA A 39 -47.50 5.59 -54.45
CA ALA A 39 -48.96 5.70 -54.51
C ALA A 39 -49.58 5.35 -53.15
N GLU A 40 -50.79 5.84 -52.89
CA GLU A 40 -51.54 5.53 -51.67
C GLU A 40 -52.86 4.81 -51.98
N GLY A 41 -53.37 4.03 -51.03
CA GLY A 41 -54.68 3.39 -51.12
C GLY A 41 -54.76 2.23 -52.12
N GLU A 42 -55.89 2.12 -52.82
CA GLU A 42 -56.17 1.00 -53.73
C GLU A 42 -55.28 0.97 -54.98
N ASP A 43 -54.83 2.14 -55.44
CA ASP A 43 -53.94 2.26 -56.60
C ASP A 43 -52.55 1.68 -56.30
N ALA A 44 -52.04 1.87 -55.09
CA ALA A 44 -50.80 1.26 -54.62
C ALA A 44 -50.88 -0.27 -54.64
N LYS A 45 -51.99 -0.83 -54.12
CA LYS A 45 -52.20 -2.27 -54.10
C LYS A 45 -52.27 -2.85 -55.51
N ARG A 46 -53.00 -2.19 -56.42
CA ARG A 46 -53.11 -2.62 -57.83
C ARG A 46 -51.77 -2.56 -58.56
N LEU A 47 -50.97 -1.52 -58.33
CA LEU A 47 -49.63 -1.38 -58.92
C LEU A 47 -48.68 -2.45 -58.38
N ASN A 48 -48.73 -2.74 -57.08
CA ASN A 48 -47.93 -3.78 -56.45
C ASN A 48 -48.33 -5.20 -56.90
N GLU A 49 -49.62 -5.45 -57.13
CA GLU A 49 -50.09 -6.71 -57.72
C GLU A 49 -49.56 -6.90 -59.16
N LYS A 50 -49.61 -5.84 -60.00
CA LYS A 50 -49.01 -5.86 -61.35
C LYS A 50 -47.48 -6.03 -61.31
N ALA A 51 -46.82 -5.43 -60.32
CA ALA A 51 -45.39 -5.63 -60.10
C ALA A 51 -45.08 -7.10 -59.77
N ALA A 52 -45.88 -7.72 -58.89
CA ALA A 52 -45.74 -9.14 -58.55
C ALA A 52 -45.96 -10.06 -59.75
N GLU A 53 -46.94 -9.77 -60.62
CA GLU A 53 -47.13 -10.51 -61.88
C GLU A 53 -45.88 -10.43 -62.77
N SER A 54 -45.29 -9.25 -62.89
CA SER A 54 -44.07 -9.03 -63.67
C SER A 54 -42.86 -9.76 -63.06
N PHE A 55 -42.70 -9.74 -61.73
CA PHE A 55 -41.67 -10.52 -61.05
C PHE A 55 -41.87 -12.03 -61.19
N LEU A 56 -43.12 -12.51 -61.15
CA LEU A 56 -43.46 -13.92 -61.35
C LEU A 56 -43.20 -14.38 -62.79
N ALA A 57 -43.47 -13.52 -63.78
CA ALA A 57 -43.10 -13.77 -65.17
C ALA A 57 -41.56 -13.87 -65.32
N SER A 58 -40.82 -12.95 -64.71
CA SER A 58 -39.35 -13.02 -64.66
C SER A 58 -38.84 -14.33 -64.02
N ALA A 59 -39.41 -14.74 -62.89
CA ALA A 59 -39.02 -15.96 -62.18
C ALA A 59 -39.34 -17.25 -62.95
N LYS A 60 -40.43 -17.25 -63.74
CA LYS A 60 -40.79 -18.37 -64.64
C LYS A 60 -39.84 -18.49 -65.83
N LEU A 61 -39.46 -17.36 -66.43
CA LEU A 61 -38.54 -17.33 -67.56
C LEU A 61 -37.12 -17.72 -67.17
N ASN A 62 -36.68 -17.34 -65.97
CA ASN A 62 -35.39 -17.76 -65.43
C ASN A 62 -35.49 -18.18 -63.95
N PRO A 63 -35.57 -19.49 -63.68
CA PRO A 63 -35.61 -20.05 -62.31
C PRO A 63 -34.34 -19.82 -61.46
N ASN A 64 -33.27 -19.26 -62.06
CA ASN A 64 -32.02 -18.90 -61.38
C ASN A 64 -31.89 -17.39 -61.15
N TYR A 65 -32.92 -16.60 -61.47
CA TYR A 65 -32.90 -15.15 -61.29
C TYR A 65 -33.27 -14.76 -59.86
N ALA A 66 -32.27 -14.66 -58.98
CA ALA A 66 -32.44 -14.44 -57.54
C ALA A 66 -33.25 -13.17 -57.19
N ASP A 67 -32.99 -12.06 -57.88
CA ASP A 67 -33.64 -10.76 -57.63
C ASP A 67 -35.16 -10.77 -57.79
N ALA A 68 -35.68 -11.57 -58.73
CA ALA A 68 -37.13 -11.72 -58.90
C ALA A 68 -37.75 -12.46 -57.71
N PHE A 69 -37.07 -13.48 -57.16
CA PHE A 69 -37.54 -14.18 -55.97
C PHE A 69 -37.47 -13.30 -54.71
N ARG A 70 -36.43 -12.47 -54.56
CA ARG A 70 -36.35 -11.47 -53.48
C ARG A 70 -37.53 -10.50 -53.54
N SER A 71 -37.80 -9.95 -54.72
CA SER A 71 -38.87 -8.96 -54.92
C SER A 71 -40.27 -9.57 -54.71
N LEU A 72 -40.48 -10.83 -55.12
CA LEU A 72 -41.70 -11.59 -54.77
C LEU A 72 -41.82 -11.84 -53.26
N GLY A 73 -40.70 -12.07 -52.57
CA GLY A 73 -40.65 -12.18 -51.10
C GLY A 73 -41.17 -10.92 -50.42
N HIS A 74 -40.69 -9.74 -50.83
CA HIS A 74 -41.16 -8.45 -50.33
C HIS A 74 -42.65 -8.24 -50.58
N PHE A 75 -43.14 -8.55 -51.79
CA PHE A 75 -44.57 -8.46 -52.09
C PHE A 75 -45.41 -9.37 -51.18
N TYR A 76 -45.02 -10.64 -51.01
CA TYR A 76 -45.78 -11.56 -50.18
C TYR A 76 -45.75 -11.20 -48.69
N GLU A 77 -44.65 -10.64 -48.20
CA GLU A 77 -44.53 -10.18 -46.83
C GLU A 77 -45.34 -8.89 -46.57
N GLN A 78 -45.16 -7.87 -47.40
CA GLN A 78 -45.65 -6.51 -47.14
C GLN A 78 -47.08 -6.28 -47.66
N VAL A 79 -47.44 -6.84 -48.82
CA VAL A 79 -48.72 -6.54 -49.50
C VAL A 79 -49.73 -7.66 -49.29
N ALA A 80 -49.35 -8.91 -49.57
CA ALA A 80 -50.26 -10.04 -49.49
C ALA A 80 -50.39 -10.62 -48.06
N GLY A 81 -49.47 -10.30 -47.16
CA GLY A 81 -49.43 -10.81 -45.78
C GLY A 81 -49.20 -12.32 -45.65
N ASN A 82 -48.75 -13.00 -46.70
CA ASN A 82 -48.55 -14.44 -46.72
C ASN A 82 -47.10 -14.81 -46.39
N ARG A 83 -46.81 -14.95 -45.09
CA ARG A 83 -45.47 -15.22 -44.55
C ARG A 83 -44.85 -16.53 -45.07
N GLN A 84 -45.64 -17.58 -45.25
CA GLN A 84 -45.13 -18.88 -45.73
C GLN A 84 -44.63 -18.79 -47.17
N ARG A 85 -45.36 -18.06 -48.04
CA ARG A 85 -44.92 -17.84 -49.42
C ARG A 85 -43.72 -16.90 -49.48
N ALA A 86 -43.70 -15.85 -48.66
CA ALA A 86 -42.57 -14.95 -48.54
C ALA A 86 -41.29 -15.69 -48.13
N ALA A 87 -41.34 -16.52 -47.08
CA ALA A 87 -40.21 -17.31 -46.62
C ALA A 87 -39.66 -18.25 -47.70
N LYS A 88 -40.53 -18.93 -48.46
CA LYS A 88 -40.11 -19.78 -49.60
C LYS A 88 -39.45 -18.97 -50.71
N CYS A 89 -39.96 -17.78 -51.01
CA CYS A 89 -39.38 -16.90 -52.04
C CYS A 89 -38.00 -16.38 -51.59
N TYR A 90 -37.86 -15.91 -50.36
CA TYR A 90 -36.57 -15.49 -49.81
C TYR A 90 -35.58 -16.65 -49.70
N GLN A 91 -36.00 -17.84 -49.25
CA GLN A 91 -35.14 -19.03 -49.23
C GLN A 91 -34.64 -19.39 -50.64
N ARG A 92 -35.49 -19.27 -51.66
CA ARG A 92 -35.07 -19.48 -53.05
C ARG A 92 -34.07 -18.41 -53.51
N ALA A 93 -34.30 -17.14 -53.17
CA ALA A 93 -33.37 -16.06 -53.48
C ALA A 93 -31.99 -16.28 -52.84
N VAL A 94 -31.94 -16.60 -51.54
CA VAL A 94 -30.69 -16.86 -50.79
C VAL A 94 -29.94 -18.10 -51.30
N THR A 95 -30.66 -19.17 -51.67
CA THR A 95 -30.01 -20.37 -52.21
C THR A 95 -29.36 -20.14 -53.58
N LEU A 96 -29.90 -19.21 -54.37
CA LEU A 96 -29.36 -18.79 -55.67
C LEU A 96 -28.25 -17.75 -55.53
N ASN A 97 -28.42 -16.78 -54.63
CA ASN A 97 -27.44 -15.76 -54.31
C ASN A 97 -27.24 -15.66 -52.78
N PRO A 98 -26.26 -16.39 -52.22
CA PRO A 98 -25.98 -16.35 -50.78
C PRO A 98 -25.53 -14.99 -50.25
N ASP A 99 -25.03 -14.10 -51.13
CA ASP A 99 -24.53 -12.77 -50.74
C ASP A 99 -25.68 -11.74 -50.58
N ASP A 100 -26.91 -12.08 -50.97
CA ASP A 100 -28.08 -11.20 -50.89
C ASP A 100 -28.54 -10.99 -49.43
N ALA A 101 -28.08 -9.89 -48.84
CA ALA A 101 -28.40 -9.53 -47.47
C ALA A 101 -29.88 -9.20 -47.26
N GLU A 102 -30.57 -8.61 -48.24
CA GLU A 102 -31.97 -8.21 -48.11
C GLU A 102 -32.87 -9.45 -48.05
N ALA A 103 -32.65 -10.41 -48.96
CA ALA A 103 -33.39 -11.67 -48.94
C ALA A 103 -33.05 -12.52 -47.71
N GLY A 104 -31.78 -12.53 -47.30
CA GLY A 104 -31.30 -13.24 -46.11
C GLY A 104 -31.92 -12.71 -44.82
N GLU A 105 -31.89 -11.39 -44.62
CA GLU A 105 -32.51 -10.75 -43.44
C GLU A 105 -34.03 -10.88 -43.45
N GLY A 106 -34.68 -10.77 -44.61
CA GLY A 106 -36.12 -11.02 -44.77
C GLY A 106 -36.52 -12.45 -44.37
N LEU A 107 -35.73 -13.45 -44.79
CA LEU A 107 -35.94 -14.84 -44.37
C LEU A 107 -35.77 -15.02 -42.86
N CYS A 108 -34.65 -14.56 -42.30
CA CYS A 108 -34.37 -14.64 -40.86
C CYS A 108 -35.47 -14.00 -40.03
N ASN A 109 -35.88 -12.77 -40.36
CA ASN A 109 -36.92 -12.05 -39.64
C ASN A 109 -38.27 -12.79 -39.65
N LEU A 110 -38.61 -13.49 -40.73
CA LEU A 110 -39.82 -14.32 -40.79
C LEU A 110 -39.69 -15.57 -39.92
N LEU A 111 -38.54 -16.24 -39.96
CA LEU A 111 -38.28 -17.43 -39.14
C LEU A 111 -38.23 -17.09 -37.64
N ASP A 112 -37.63 -15.96 -37.26
CA ASP A 112 -37.64 -15.38 -35.91
C ASP A 112 -39.08 -15.18 -35.42
N LYS A 113 -39.94 -14.53 -36.22
CA LYS A 113 -41.36 -14.31 -35.89
C LYS A 113 -42.16 -15.61 -35.73
N GLU A 114 -41.75 -16.67 -36.42
CA GLU A 114 -42.36 -18.00 -36.34
C GLU A 114 -41.73 -18.88 -35.25
N GLY A 115 -40.69 -18.42 -34.55
CA GLY A 115 -39.96 -19.19 -33.54
C GLY A 115 -39.18 -20.39 -34.11
N LYS A 116 -38.84 -20.37 -35.40
CA LYS A 116 -38.19 -21.48 -36.13
C LYS A 116 -36.66 -21.35 -36.14
N GLU A 117 -36.08 -21.20 -34.95
CA GLU A 117 -34.64 -20.95 -34.76
C GLU A 117 -33.74 -22.01 -35.42
N ILE A 118 -34.11 -23.29 -35.37
CA ILE A 118 -33.33 -24.39 -35.95
C ILE A 118 -33.21 -24.23 -37.48
N LEU A 119 -34.30 -23.84 -38.14
CA LEU A 119 -34.34 -23.64 -39.60
C LEU A 119 -33.57 -22.37 -40.00
N GLU A 120 -33.56 -21.37 -39.14
CA GLU A 120 -32.78 -20.16 -39.36
C GLU A 120 -31.28 -20.46 -39.29
N ILE A 121 -30.84 -21.20 -38.27
CA ILE A 121 -29.45 -21.63 -38.14
C ILE A 121 -29.02 -22.47 -39.34
N SER A 122 -29.85 -23.43 -39.79
CA SER A 122 -29.52 -24.23 -40.96
C SER A 122 -29.39 -23.37 -42.22
N SER A 123 -30.29 -22.39 -42.40
CA SER A 123 -30.27 -21.48 -43.56
C SER A 123 -29.05 -20.56 -43.53
N CYS A 124 -28.69 -20.03 -42.36
CA CYS A 124 -27.49 -19.19 -42.20
C CYS A 124 -26.21 -20.01 -42.43
N LYS A 125 -26.14 -21.24 -41.91
CA LYS A 125 -24.99 -22.14 -42.13
C LYS A 125 -24.83 -22.49 -43.61
N GLU A 126 -25.92 -22.83 -44.29
CA GLU A 126 -25.90 -23.11 -45.73
C GLU A 126 -25.40 -21.90 -46.53
N ALA A 127 -25.86 -20.69 -46.21
CA ALA A 127 -25.40 -19.47 -46.86
C ALA A 127 -23.92 -19.17 -46.58
N SER A 128 -23.47 -19.32 -45.33
CA SER A 128 -22.08 -19.09 -44.94
C SER A 128 -21.09 -20.10 -45.53
N ASP A 129 -21.52 -21.35 -45.70
CA ASP A 129 -20.70 -22.40 -46.31
C ASP A 129 -20.56 -22.19 -47.83
N LYS A 130 -21.60 -21.65 -48.47
CA LYS A 130 -21.61 -21.36 -49.91
C LYS A 130 -20.83 -20.11 -50.28
N SER A 131 -20.81 -19.09 -49.43
CA SER A 131 -20.07 -17.85 -49.69
C SER A 131 -19.47 -17.22 -48.45
N PRO A 132 -18.16 -16.91 -48.44
CA PRO A 132 -17.53 -16.15 -47.37
C PRO A 132 -17.96 -14.67 -47.33
N ARG A 133 -18.66 -14.17 -48.38
CA ARG A 133 -19.18 -12.80 -48.46
C ARG A 133 -20.61 -12.66 -47.93
N ALA A 134 -21.25 -13.76 -47.52
CA ALA A 134 -22.56 -13.76 -46.86
C ALA A 134 -22.47 -13.22 -45.42
N PHE A 135 -22.04 -11.97 -45.25
CA PHE A 135 -21.82 -11.34 -43.95
C PHE A 135 -23.08 -11.28 -43.09
N TRP A 136 -24.26 -11.14 -43.72
CA TRP A 136 -25.56 -11.17 -43.04
C TRP A 136 -25.79 -12.52 -42.34
N ALA A 137 -25.38 -13.64 -42.98
CA ALA A 137 -25.53 -14.98 -42.45
C ALA A 137 -24.60 -15.20 -41.26
N PHE A 138 -23.33 -14.76 -41.36
CA PHE A 138 -22.40 -14.80 -40.22
C PHE A 138 -22.87 -13.93 -39.05
N ARG A 139 -23.45 -12.75 -39.31
CA ARG A 139 -24.01 -11.86 -38.29
C ARG A 139 -25.17 -12.54 -37.55
N ARG A 140 -26.14 -13.07 -38.30
CA ARG A 140 -27.30 -13.79 -37.73
C ARG A 140 -26.87 -15.03 -36.96
N LEU A 141 -26.03 -15.86 -37.57
CA LEU A 141 -25.48 -17.06 -36.95
C LEU A 141 -24.73 -16.74 -35.65
N GLY A 142 -23.90 -15.70 -35.65
CA GLY A 142 -23.16 -15.25 -34.47
C GLY A 142 -24.08 -14.84 -33.31
N PHE A 143 -25.12 -14.06 -33.57
CA PHE A 143 -26.10 -13.68 -32.54
C PHE A 143 -26.90 -14.88 -32.01
N LEU A 144 -27.34 -15.79 -32.89
CA LEU A 144 -28.03 -17.01 -32.49
C LEU A 144 -27.12 -17.92 -31.66
N GLN A 145 -25.85 -18.05 -32.02
CA GLN A 145 -24.87 -18.83 -31.24
C GLN A 145 -24.61 -18.22 -29.87
N VAL A 146 -24.56 -16.89 -29.75
CA VAL A 146 -24.50 -16.16 -28.46
C VAL A 146 -25.74 -16.45 -27.62
N HIS A 147 -26.94 -16.38 -28.23
CA HIS A 147 -28.20 -16.69 -27.55
C HIS A 147 -28.23 -18.14 -27.03
N GLN A 148 -27.73 -19.10 -27.82
CA GLN A 148 -27.57 -20.51 -27.43
C GLN A 148 -26.39 -20.78 -26.50
N ARG A 149 -25.63 -19.76 -26.10
CA ARG A 149 -24.42 -19.87 -25.27
C ARG A 149 -23.32 -20.76 -25.87
N LYS A 150 -23.30 -20.90 -27.21
CA LYS A 150 -22.25 -21.60 -27.97
C LYS A 150 -21.09 -20.65 -28.27
N TRP A 151 -20.39 -20.23 -27.22
CA TRP A 151 -19.39 -19.16 -27.28
C TRP A 151 -18.24 -19.46 -28.25
N SER A 152 -17.76 -20.70 -28.28
CA SER A 152 -16.65 -21.12 -29.15
C SER A 152 -16.99 -21.04 -30.65
N GLU A 153 -18.24 -21.35 -31.01
CA GLU A 153 -18.72 -21.22 -32.41
C GLU A 153 -19.08 -19.77 -32.75
N ALA A 154 -19.55 -18.99 -31.78
CA ALA A 154 -19.96 -17.60 -31.98
C ALA A 154 -18.78 -16.70 -32.40
N VAL A 155 -17.61 -16.85 -31.77
CA VAL A 155 -16.43 -16.01 -32.04
C VAL A 155 -16.04 -15.96 -33.52
N PRO A 156 -15.80 -17.10 -34.22
CA PRO A 156 -15.42 -17.04 -35.63
C PRO A 156 -16.53 -16.44 -36.52
N SER A 157 -17.80 -16.73 -36.23
CA SER A 157 -18.94 -16.13 -36.95
C SER A 157 -18.98 -14.61 -36.80
N LEU A 158 -18.86 -14.11 -35.57
CA LEU A 158 -18.87 -12.68 -35.25
C LEU A 158 -17.65 -11.96 -35.85
N GLN A 159 -16.46 -12.56 -35.78
CA GLN A 159 -15.26 -12.01 -36.41
C GLN A 159 -15.40 -11.87 -37.93
N HIS A 160 -16.05 -12.83 -38.59
CA HIS A 160 -16.35 -12.75 -40.03
C HIS A 160 -17.40 -11.67 -40.32
N ALA A 161 -18.46 -11.60 -39.52
CA ALA A 161 -19.50 -10.58 -39.66
C ALA A 161 -18.94 -9.15 -39.57
N ILE A 162 -17.98 -8.91 -38.66
CA ILE A 162 -17.33 -7.60 -38.48
C ILE A 162 -16.55 -7.15 -39.71
N ARG A 163 -16.08 -8.07 -40.57
CA ARG A 163 -15.41 -7.69 -41.83
C ARG A 163 -16.37 -7.01 -42.80
N GLY A 164 -17.64 -7.40 -42.80
CA GLY A 164 -18.70 -6.75 -43.60
C GLY A 164 -19.33 -5.55 -42.91
N TYR A 165 -19.44 -5.58 -41.58
CA TYR A 165 -20.10 -4.55 -40.78
C TYR A 165 -19.19 -3.97 -39.67
N PRO A 166 -18.06 -3.33 -40.02
CA PRO A 166 -17.05 -2.90 -39.03
C PRO A 166 -17.52 -1.80 -38.08
N SER A 167 -18.53 -1.02 -38.48
CA SER A 167 -19.13 0.07 -37.71
C SER A 167 -20.32 -0.36 -36.83
N CYS A 168 -20.72 -1.63 -36.86
CA CYS A 168 -21.83 -2.12 -36.06
C CYS A 168 -21.37 -2.40 -34.62
N ALA A 169 -21.77 -1.53 -33.67
CA ALA A 169 -21.40 -1.67 -32.26
C ALA A 169 -21.93 -2.97 -31.63
N ASP A 170 -23.13 -3.43 -32.01
CA ASP A 170 -23.74 -4.65 -31.46
C ASP A 170 -22.90 -5.91 -31.72
N LEU A 171 -22.24 -5.98 -32.89
CA LEU A 171 -21.34 -7.09 -33.22
C LEU A 171 -20.10 -7.11 -32.33
N TRP A 172 -19.52 -5.93 -32.06
CA TRP A 172 -18.38 -5.79 -31.17
C TRP A 172 -18.75 -6.10 -29.72
N GLU A 173 -19.95 -5.72 -29.27
CA GLU A 173 -20.46 -6.05 -27.95
C GLU A 173 -20.71 -7.56 -27.80
N ALA A 174 -21.37 -8.20 -28.76
CA ALA A 174 -21.61 -9.64 -28.76
C ALA A 174 -20.29 -10.44 -28.81
N LEU A 175 -19.29 -9.94 -29.55
CA LEU A 175 -17.95 -10.52 -29.58
C LEU A 175 -17.25 -10.36 -28.23
N GLY A 176 -17.36 -9.20 -27.60
CA GLY A 176 -16.86 -8.93 -26.25
C GLY A 176 -17.44 -9.89 -25.21
N LEU A 177 -18.74 -10.14 -25.29
CA LEU A 177 -19.46 -11.09 -24.42
C LEU A 177 -18.99 -12.53 -24.66
N ALA A 178 -18.87 -12.96 -25.92
CA ALA A 178 -18.39 -14.30 -26.25
C ALA A 178 -16.95 -14.52 -25.74
N TYR A 179 -16.06 -13.53 -25.89
CA TYR A 179 -14.71 -13.60 -25.34
C TYR A 179 -14.66 -13.67 -23.82
N GLN A 180 -15.52 -12.90 -23.14
CA GLN A 180 -15.60 -12.91 -21.67
C GLN A 180 -15.99 -14.30 -21.15
N GLN A 181 -16.99 -14.93 -21.76
CA GLN A 181 -17.46 -16.27 -21.35
C GLN A 181 -16.43 -17.38 -21.65
N LEU A 182 -15.53 -17.17 -22.61
CA LEU A 182 -14.40 -18.07 -22.89
C LEU A 182 -13.17 -17.79 -22.00
N GLY A 183 -13.21 -16.78 -21.12
CA GLY A 183 -12.07 -16.37 -20.30
C GLY A 183 -11.00 -15.56 -21.05
N MET A 184 -11.28 -15.12 -22.28
CA MET A 184 -10.37 -14.31 -23.09
C MET A 184 -10.50 -12.82 -22.75
N PHE A 185 -10.21 -12.46 -21.50
CA PHE A 185 -10.50 -11.14 -20.93
C PHE A 185 -9.87 -9.97 -21.70
N MET A 186 -8.61 -10.09 -22.15
CA MET A 186 -7.94 -9.01 -22.89
C MET A 186 -8.57 -8.75 -24.27
N ALA A 187 -9.09 -9.80 -24.93
CA ALA A 187 -9.80 -9.65 -26.21
C ALA A 187 -11.20 -9.05 -26.00
N SER A 188 -11.85 -9.43 -24.90
CA SER A 188 -13.13 -8.87 -24.47
C SER A 188 -13.04 -7.36 -24.22
N VAL A 189 -12.06 -6.89 -23.43
CA VAL A 189 -11.85 -5.46 -23.16
C VAL A 189 -11.64 -4.65 -24.44
N LYS A 190 -10.88 -5.18 -25.41
CA LYS A 190 -10.67 -4.52 -26.71
C LYS A 190 -11.96 -4.43 -27.52
N SER A 191 -12.76 -5.51 -27.52
CA SER A 191 -14.02 -5.57 -28.28
C SER A 191 -15.07 -4.63 -27.70
N TYR A 192 -15.25 -4.62 -26.37
CA TYR A 192 -16.10 -3.64 -25.71
C TYR A 192 -15.59 -2.21 -25.88
N GLY A 193 -14.28 -1.99 -25.79
CA GLY A 193 -13.67 -0.69 -26.07
C GLY A 193 -14.03 -0.16 -27.46
N ARG A 194 -13.99 -1.04 -28.48
CA ARG A 194 -14.41 -0.68 -29.84
C ARG A 194 -15.92 -0.41 -29.94
N ALA A 195 -16.75 -1.18 -29.24
CA ALA A 195 -18.18 -0.91 -29.17
C ALA A 195 -18.49 0.48 -28.58
N ILE A 196 -17.81 0.85 -27.49
CA ILE A 196 -17.94 2.15 -26.81
C ILE A 196 -17.43 3.31 -27.69
N GLU A 197 -16.35 3.09 -28.46
CA GLU A 197 -15.85 4.09 -29.42
C GLU A 197 -16.86 4.39 -30.53
N LEU A 198 -17.55 3.35 -31.02
CA LEU A 198 -18.56 3.47 -32.08
C LEU A 198 -19.85 4.09 -31.56
N ASP A 199 -20.30 3.67 -30.38
CA ASP A 199 -21.46 4.23 -29.70
C ASP A 199 -21.19 4.40 -28.19
N LYS A 200 -21.05 5.66 -27.78
CA LYS A 200 -20.75 6.03 -26.39
C LYS A 200 -21.93 5.81 -25.44
N LEU A 201 -23.14 5.58 -25.95
CA LEU A 201 -24.35 5.40 -25.14
C LEU A 201 -24.58 3.94 -24.72
N ARG A 202 -23.71 3.01 -25.13
CA ARG A 202 -23.80 1.57 -24.80
C ARG A 202 -23.48 1.27 -23.33
N ILE A 203 -24.49 1.37 -22.48
CA ILE A 203 -24.38 1.10 -21.03
C ILE A 203 -23.91 -0.34 -20.75
N PHE A 204 -24.45 -1.34 -21.47
CA PHE A 204 -24.06 -2.74 -21.28
C PHE A 204 -22.56 -2.94 -21.53
N ALA A 205 -22.02 -2.42 -22.64
CA ALA A 205 -20.60 -2.50 -22.93
C ALA A 205 -19.73 -1.79 -21.88
N LEU A 206 -20.17 -0.65 -21.34
CA LEU A 206 -19.47 0.06 -20.25
C LEU A 206 -19.42 -0.80 -18.98
N ILE A 207 -20.56 -1.36 -18.56
CA ILE A 207 -20.67 -2.18 -17.34
C ILE A 207 -19.86 -3.47 -17.49
N GLU A 208 -20.03 -4.21 -18.58
CA GLU A 208 -19.32 -5.47 -18.79
C GLU A 208 -17.81 -5.26 -19.00
N SER A 209 -17.40 -4.20 -19.70
CA SER A 209 -15.98 -3.82 -19.77
C SER A 209 -15.43 -3.50 -18.39
N GLY A 210 -16.19 -2.78 -17.55
CA GLY A 210 -15.86 -2.55 -16.15
C GLY A 210 -15.66 -3.85 -15.37
N ASN A 211 -16.63 -4.78 -15.46
CA ASN A 211 -16.58 -6.08 -14.80
C ASN A 211 -15.35 -6.90 -15.22
N VAL A 212 -15.05 -6.97 -16.52
CA VAL A 212 -13.88 -7.67 -17.04
C VAL A 212 -12.58 -7.00 -16.57
N GLN A 213 -12.54 -5.67 -16.51
CA GLN A 213 -11.37 -4.96 -15.98
C GLN A 213 -11.15 -5.22 -14.49
N LEU A 214 -12.22 -5.39 -13.69
CA LEU A 214 -12.09 -5.83 -12.30
C LEU A 214 -11.48 -7.24 -12.22
N LEU A 215 -11.91 -8.18 -13.07
CA LEU A 215 -11.36 -9.54 -13.12
C LEU A 215 -9.87 -9.58 -13.51
N VAL A 216 -9.44 -8.67 -14.39
CA VAL A 216 -8.03 -8.53 -14.79
C VAL A 216 -7.18 -7.83 -13.72
N GLY A 217 -7.81 -7.20 -12.71
CA GLY A 217 -7.12 -6.41 -11.68
C GLY A 217 -6.89 -4.95 -12.06
N ALA A 218 -7.43 -4.47 -13.18
CA ALA A 218 -7.32 -3.08 -13.62
C ALA A 218 -8.40 -2.20 -12.98
N PHE A 219 -8.44 -2.13 -11.64
CA PHE A 219 -9.57 -1.57 -10.89
C PHE A 219 -9.87 -0.10 -11.23
N ARG A 220 -8.83 0.73 -11.39
CA ARG A 220 -8.99 2.16 -11.73
C ARG A 220 -9.79 2.35 -13.03
N LYS A 221 -9.42 1.63 -14.08
CA LYS A 221 -10.11 1.74 -15.38
C LYS A 221 -11.53 1.20 -15.28
N GLY A 222 -11.75 0.12 -14.52
CA GLY A 222 -13.09 -0.43 -14.31
C GLY A 222 -14.02 0.55 -13.60
N VAL A 223 -13.53 1.20 -12.54
CA VAL A 223 -14.23 2.27 -11.82
C VAL A 223 -14.56 3.45 -12.74
N GLU A 224 -13.65 3.85 -13.63
CA GLU A 224 -13.90 4.88 -14.64
C GLU A 224 -15.06 4.48 -15.58
N GLN A 225 -15.13 3.22 -16.05
CA GLN A 225 -16.23 2.75 -16.89
C GLN A 225 -17.59 2.78 -16.16
N PHE A 226 -17.65 2.34 -14.89
CA PHE A 226 -18.89 2.41 -14.13
C PHE A 226 -19.34 3.85 -13.87
N ARG A 227 -18.40 4.78 -13.61
CA ARG A 227 -18.74 6.20 -13.48
C ARG A 227 -19.31 6.78 -14.77
N LEU A 228 -18.76 6.40 -15.93
CA LEU A 228 -19.33 6.79 -17.23
C LEU A 228 -20.74 6.21 -17.43
N ALA A 229 -20.96 4.95 -17.08
CA ALA A 229 -22.30 4.34 -17.15
C ALA A 229 -23.32 5.09 -16.26
N LEU A 230 -22.91 5.51 -15.05
CA LEU A 230 -23.74 6.28 -14.13
C LEU A 230 -23.96 7.73 -14.55
N GLN A 231 -23.07 8.31 -15.37
CA GLN A 231 -23.34 9.62 -15.99
C GLN A 231 -24.47 9.54 -17.03
N LEU A 232 -24.58 8.40 -17.72
CA LEU A 232 -25.66 8.16 -18.69
C LEU A 232 -26.97 7.80 -17.98
N VAL A 233 -26.92 6.84 -17.05
CA VAL A 233 -28.08 6.39 -16.27
C VAL A 233 -27.71 6.36 -14.78
N PRO A 234 -28.00 7.44 -14.03
CA PRO A 234 -27.61 7.57 -12.63
C PRO A 234 -28.19 6.52 -11.69
N GLU A 235 -29.32 5.91 -12.03
CA GLU A 235 -30.02 4.92 -11.19
C GLU A 235 -29.80 3.46 -11.64
N ASP A 236 -28.84 3.20 -12.53
CA ASP A 236 -28.53 1.83 -12.95
C ASP A 236 -27.91 1.01 -11.80
N LEU A 237 -28.63 -0.03 -11.38
CA LEU A 237 -28.24 -0.86 -10.23
C LEU A 237 -26.96 -1.64 -10.49
N SER A 238 -26.77 -2.17 -11.71
CA SER A 238 -25.59 -2.95 -12.08
C SER A 238 -24.33 -2.10 -12.08
N ALA A 239 -24.40 -0.88 -12.62
CA ALA A 239 -23.30 0.07 -12.61
C ALA A 239 -22.95 0.53 -11.19
N LYS A 240 -23.94 0.83 -10.33
CA LYS A 240 -23.66 1.18 -8.91
C LYS A 240 -23.04 0.00 -8.14
N PHE A 241 -23.53 -1.21 -8.34
CA PHE A 241 -22.94 -2.41 -7.73
C PHE A 241 -21.52 -2.66 -8.21
N GLY A 242 -21.28 -2.56 -9.52
CA GLY A 242 -19.95 -2.66 -10.13
C GLY A 242 -18.99 -1.59 -9.60
N LEU A 243 -19.46 -0.34 -9.47
CA LEU A 243 -18.68 0.76 -8.90
C LEU A 243 -18.27 0.48 -7.45
N ALA A 244 -19.23 0.09 -6.59
CA ALA A 244 -18.95 -0.21 -5.18
C ALA A 244 -17.98 -1.41 -5.04
N SER A 245 -18.17 -2.46 -5.84
CA SER A 245 -17.27 -3.63 -5.87
C SER A 245 -15.87 -3.27 -6.38
N GLY A 246 -15.79 -2.41 -7.41
CA GLY A 246 -14.54 -1.93 -7.98
C GLY A 246 -13.75 -1.05 -7.01
N LEU A 247 -14.42 -0.11 -6.33
CA LEU A 247 -13.82 0.72 -5.29
C LEU A 247 -13.34 -0.11 -4.09
N LEU A 248 -14.11 -1.14 -3.67
CA LEU A 248 -13.67 -2.07 -2.63
C LEU A 248 -12.38 -2.81 -3.03
N SER A 249 -12.32 -3.30 -4.27
CA SER A 249 -11.17 -4.05 -4.78
C SER A 249 -9.94 -3.16 -4.93
N TRP A 250 -10.14 -1.93 -5.43
CA TRP A 250 -9.08 -0.93 -5.51
C TRP A 250 -8.58 -0.50 -4.12
N ALA A 251 -9.47 -0.35 -3.15
CA ALA A 251 -9.10 -0.05 -1.78
C ALA A 251 -8.30 -1.19 -1.12
N ARG A 252 -8.61 -2.46 -1.43
CA ARG A 252 -7.83 -3.62 -0.96
C ARG A 252 -6.41 -3.61 -1.52
N GLU A 253 -6.23 -3.26 -2.81
CA GLU A 253 -4.90 -3.07 -3.41
C GLU A 253 -4.16 -1.88 -2.79
N CYS A 254 -4.84 -0.75 -2.57
CA CYS A 254 -4.24 0.38 -1.87
C CYS A 254 -3.81 -0.01 -0.44
N THR A 255 -4.60 -0.81 0.25
CA THR A 255 -4.29 -1.32 1.60
C THR A 255 -3.06 -2.24 1.58
N SER A 256 -2.94 -3.15 0.61
CA SER A 256 -1.76 -4.02 0.49
C SER A 256 -0.49 -3.24 0.12
N SER A 257 -0.62 -2.17 -0.67
CA SER A 257 0.50 -1.26 -0.95
C SER A 257 0.87 -0.32 0.22
N GLY A 258 0.08 -0.30 1.30
CA GLY A 258 0.28 0.57 2.46
C GLY A 258 -0.26 2.00 2.33
N ALA A 259 -1.03 2.29 1.27
CA ALA A 259 -1.67 3.59 1.03
C ALA A 259 -3.03 3.71 1.75
N PHE A 260 -3.03 3.56 3.08
CA PHE A 260 -4.25 3.47 3.90
C PHE A 260 -5.18 4.69 3.81
N LYS A 261 -4.64 5.92 3.69
CA LYS A 261 -5.45 7.16 3.61
C LYS A 261 -6.29 7.17 2.32
N TRP A 262 -5.68 6.82 1.19
CA TRP A 262 -6.40 6.71 -0.08
C TRP A 262 -7.40 5.55 -0.07
N ALA A 263 -7.02 4.40 0.50
CA ALA A 263 -7.93 3.28 0.67
C ALA A 263 -9.17 3.66 1.50
N ALA A 264 -8.99 4.41 2.60
CA ALA A 264 -10.10 4.90 3.41
C ALA A 264 -11.04 5.81 2.60
N THR A 265 -10.51 6.76 1.82
CA THR A 265 -11.35 7.64 0.98
C THR A 265 -12.13 6.88 -0.10
N LEU A 266 -11.52 5.85 -0.70
CA LEU A 266 -12.20 4.99 -1.68
C LEU A 266 -13.32 4.17 -1.03
N LEU A 267 -13.12 3.73 0.21
CA LEU A 267 -14.11 2.97 0.98
C LEU A 267 -15.27 3.84 1.49
N GLU A 268 -15.02 5.12 1.78
CA GLU A 268 -16.08 6.09 2.06
C GLU A 268 -16.99 6.27 0.83
N GLU A 269 -16.40 6.55 -0.34
CA GLU A 269 -17.15 6.61 -1.61
C GLU A 269 -17.89 5.29 -1.89
N ALA A 270 -17.22 4.15 -1.74
CA ALA A 270 -17.83 2.84 -1.94
C ALA A 270 -19.01 2.62 -1.00
N SER A 271 -18.90 3.06 0.26
CA SER A 271 -19.98 2.93 1.23
C SER A 271 -21.18 3.78 0.85
N GLU A 272 -20.99 4.99 0.35
CA GLU A 272 -22.09 5.85 -0.08
C GLU A 272 -22.83 5.24 -1.27
N VAL A 273 -22.08 4.76 -2.27
CA VAL A 273 -22.64 4.07 -3.44
C VAL A 273 -23.39 2.80 -2.99
N ALA A 274 -22.78 1.96 -2.15
CA ALA A 274 -23.43 0.74 -1.66
C ALA A 274 -24.69 1.02 -0.83
N LYS A 275 -24.71 2.07 0.00
CA LYS A 275 -25.92 2.51 0.71
C LYS A 275 -27.02 2.89 -0.28
N SER A 276 -26.69 3.65 -1.32
CA SER A 276 -27.66 3.99 -2.36
C SER A 276 -28.23 2.74 -3.06
N CYS A 277 -27.40 1.72 -3.33
CA CYS A 277 -27.87 0.43 -3.85
C CYS A 277 -28.86 -0.26 -2.90
N THR A 278 -28.58 -0.26 -1.59
CA THR A 278 -29.49 -0.87 -0.61
C THR A 278 -30.83 -0.15 -0.51
N CYS A 279 -30.88 1.16 -0.79
CA CYS A 279 -32.13 1.92 -0.86
C CYS A 279 -32.96 1.55 -2.10
N LEU A 280 -32.31 1.30 -3.25
CA LEU A 280 -32.99 0.95 -4.50
C LEU A 280 -33.45 -0.50 -4.55
N ALA A 281 -32.59 -1.43 -4.10
CA ALA A 281 -32.80 -2.87 -4.19
C ALA A 281 -32.53 -3.57 -2.85
N GLY A 282 -33.20 -3.10 -1.80
CA GLY A 282 -33.03 -3.60 -0.43
C GLY A 282 -33.48 -5.06 -0.20
N ASN A 283 -34.10 -5.70 -1.19
CA ASN A 283 -34.49 -7.11 -1.21
C ASN A 283 -33.37 -8.06 -1.68
N LEU A 284 -32.30 -7.55 -2.31
CA LEU A 284 -31.18 -8.35 -2.78
C LEU A 284 -30.12 -8.53 -1.69
N TYR A 285 -29.82 -9.78 -1.31
CA TYR A 285 -28.85 -10.07 -0.25
C TYR A 285 -27.42 -9.62 -0.60
N CYS A 286 -27.03 -9.74 -1.88
CA CYS A 286 -25.68 -9.41 -2.35
C CYS A 286 -25.31 -7.93 -2.14
N MET A 287 -26.30 -7.04 -2.20
CA MET A 287 -26.12 -5.60 -1.94
C MET A 287 -25.75 -5.35 -0.48
N TRP A 288 -26.47 -6.00 0.43
CA TRP A 288 -26.21 -5.92 1.87
C TRP A 288 -24.89 -6.57 2.25
N LYS A 289 -24.56 -7.72 1.62
CA LYS A 289 -23.26 -8.35 1.80
C LYS A 289 -22.13 -7.42 1.37
N LEU A 290 -22.20 -6.84 0.17
CA LEU A 290 -21.18 -5.91 -0.35
C LEU A 290 -21.02 -4.69 0.56
N HIS A 291 -22.12 -4.09 1.02
CA HIS A 291 -22.07 -2.99 1.98
C HIS A 291 -21.38 -3.42 3.30
N GLY A 292 -21.64 -4.64 3.77
CA GLY A 292 -20.95 -5.23 4.91
C GLY A 292 -19.44 -5.37 4.68
N ASP A 293 -19.04 -5.89 3.53
CA ASP A 293 -17.63 -6.10 3.15
C ASP A 293 -16.85 -4.78 3.08
N ILE A 294 -17.47 -3.74 2.53
CA ILE A 294 -16.93 -2.38 2.48
C ILE A 294 -16.75 -1.81 3.88
N GLN A 295 -17.75 -1.96 4.75
CA GLN A 295 -17.72 -1.45 6.12
C GLN A 295 -16.67 -2.18 6.99
N ILE A 296 -16.52 -3.52 6.84
CA ILE A 296 -15.41 -4.25 7.47
C ILE A 296 -14.07 -3.77 6.96
N ALA A 297 -13.92 -3.64 5.63
CA ALA A 297 -12.67 -3.17 5.04
C ALA A 297 -12.31 -1.76 5.55
N TYR A 298 -13.31 -0.88 5.69
CA TYR A 298 -13.14 0.46 6.24
C TYR A 298 -12.72 0.44 7.71
N ALA A 299 -13.43 -0.32 8.56
CA ALA A 299 -13.07 -0.49 9.97
C ALA A 299 -11.66 -1.05 10.17
N LYS A 300 -11.25 -1.97 9.28
CA LYS A 300 -9.91 -2.53 9.27
C LYS A 300 -8.89 -1.57 8.70
N CYS A 301 -9.20 -0.68 7.75
CA CYS A 301 -8.22 0.13 7.01
C CYS A 301 -7.97 1.52 7.62
N LEU A 302 -8.99 2.15 8.21
CA LEU A 302 -8.98 3.56 8.65
C LEU A 302 -7.70 3.94 9.43
N PRO A 303 -6.78 4.76 8.84
CA PRO A 303 -5.59 5.22 9.53
C PRO A 303 -5.92 6.35 10.50
N TRP A 304 -5.11 6.48 11.54
CA TRP A 304 -5.05 7.63 12.42
C TRP A 304 -4.06 8.65 11.81
N GLY A 305 -4.47 9.88 11.44
CA GLY A 305 -3.52 10.83 10.83
C GLY A 305 -3.98 12.26 10.49
N GLU A 306 -2.96 13.15 10.49
CA GLU A 306 -2.81 14.59 10.12
C GLU A 306 -3.73 15.66 10.73
N ASP A 307 -5.06 15.50 10.75
CA ASP A 307 -5.96 16.56 11.31
C ASP A 307 -5.74 16.81 12.81
N TYR A 308 -4.99 15.91 13.46
CA TYR A 308 -4.73 15.88 14.89
C TYR A 308 -3.27 16.19 15.26
N ILE A 309 -2.35 16.33 14.29
CA ILE A 309 -0.93 16.55 14.57
C ILE A 309 -0.68 18.05 14.74
N VAL A 310 -1.11 18.59 15.89
CA VAL A 310 -0.70 19.92 16.33
C VAL A 310 0.60 19.77 17.11
N GLU A 311 1.61 20.60 16.81
CA GLU A 311 2.94 20.58 17.44
C GLU A 311 2.92 20.73 18.99
N LYS A 312 1.76 21.04 19.57
CA LYS A 312 1.48 21.10 21.01
C LYS A 312 0.17 20.38 21.36
N LEU A 313 0.13 19.06 21.17
CA LEU A 313 -0.96 18.22 21.68
C LEU A 313 -0.90 18.11 23.20
N ASN A 314 -2.03 18.40 23.87
CA ASN A 314 -2.23 18.05 25.28
C ASN A 314 -2.67 16.58 25.43
N VAL A 315 -2.50 16.01 26.63
CA VAL A 315 -2.92 14.62 26.95
C VAL A 315 -4.40 14.39 26.62
N GLU A 316 -5.26 15.34 27.00
CA GLU A 316 -6.71 15.23 26.76
C GLU A 316 -7.07 15.33 25.27
N GLU A 317 -6.43 16.24 24.54
CA GLU A 317 -6.65 16.36 23.09
C GLU A 317 -6.22 15.08 22.37
N PHE A 318 -5.06 14.54 22.75
CA PHE A 318 -4.57 13.25 22.24
C PHE A 318 -5.56 12.11 22.55
N ARG A 319 -6.05 12.04 23.80
CA ARG A 319 -7.08 11.08 24.22
C ARG A 319 -8.35 11.20 23.39
N THR A 320 -8.87 12.41 23.20
CA THR A 320 -10.08 12.62 22.37
C THR A 320 -9.86 12.22 20.91
N SER A 321 -8.66 12.44 20.36
CA SER A 321 -8.32 12.05 18.98
C SER A 321 -8.36 10.52 18.80
N ILE A 322 -7.78 9.77 19.74
CA ILE A 322 -7.77 8.31 19.72
C ILE A 322 -9.19 7.77 19.88
N LEU A 323 -9.97 8.34 20.80
CA LEU A 323 -11.37 7.94 21.00
C LEU A 323 -12.22 8.19 19.75
N LYS A 324 -12.10 9.35 19.10
CA LYS A 324 -12.81 9.64 17.83
C LYS A 324 -12.46 8.62 16.75
N TRP A 325 -11.18 8.33 16.57
CA TRP A 325 -10.72 7.31 15.62
C TRP A 325 -11.25 5.91 15.97
N LYS A 326 -11.17 5.49 17.24
CA LYS A 326 -11.68 4.20 17.72
C LYS A 326 -13.19 4.10 17.50
N HIS A 327 -13.95 5.15 17.82
CA HIS A 327 -15.40 5.22 17.60
C HIS A 327 -15.77 5.12 16.11
N ALA A 328 -15.02 5.77 15.22
CA ALA A 328 -15.26 5.65 13.77
C ALA A 328 -15.10 4.21 13.28
N ARG A 329 -14.03 3.51 13.72
CA ARG A 329 -13.78 2.09 13.40
C ARG A 329 -14.87 1.18 13.94
N VAL A 330 -15.24 1.36 15.21
CA VAL A 330 -16.30 0.59 15.87
C VAL A 330 -17.66 0.82 15.18
N SER A 331 -18.00 2.07 14.90
CA SER A 331 -19.25 2.44 14.20
C SER A 331 -19.34 1.76 12.83
N ALA A 332 -18.25 1.75 12.06
CA ALA A 332 -18.18 1.05 10.79
C ALA A 332 -18.37 -0.48 10.95
N ALA A 333 -17.71 -1.09 11.95
CA ALA A 333 -17.88 -2.51 12.24
C ALA A 333 -19.33 -2.85 12.64
N TYR A 334 -20.02 -2.00 13.41
CA TYR A 334 -21.45 -2.16 13.68
C TYR A 334 -22.32 -1.95 12.43
N GLY A 335 -21.94 -1.04 11.54
CA GLY A 335 -22.56 -0.87 10.23
C GLY A 335 -22.48 -2.16 9.40
N ALA A 336 -21.31 -2.81 9.38
CA ALA A 336 -21.13 -4.10 8.73
C ALA A 336 -21.99 -5.20 9.35
N LYS A 337 -22.00 -5.31 10.68
CA LYS A 337 -22.84 -6.27 11.42
C LYS A 337 -24.30 -6.16 11.01
N ARG A 338 -24.86 -4.95 10.98
CA ARG A 338 -26.27 -4.72 10.59
C ARG A 338 -26.51 -5.13 9.14
N ALA A 339 -25.58 -4.83 8.24
CA ALA A 339 -25.68 -5.18 6.83
C ALA A 339 -25.67 -6.70 6.63
N TYR A 340 -24.74 -7.43 7.24
CA TYR A 340 -24.72 -8.89 7.17
C TYR A 340 -25.93 -9.55 7.83
N GLN A 341 -26.43 -9.02 8.95
CA GLN A 341 -27.66 -9.52 9.55
C GLN A 341 -28.85 -9.38 8.60
N ARG A 342 -28.94 -8.27 7.87
CA ARG A 342 -29.97 -8.09 6.84
C ARG A 342 -29.77 -9.05 5.67
N ALA A 343 -28.52 -9.25 5.21
CA ALA A 343 -28.20 -10.22 4.17
C ALA A 343 -28.58 -11.65 4.58
N LEU A 344 -28.26 -12.04 5.82
CA LEU A 344 -28.61 -13.35 6.38
C LEU A 344 -30.12 -13.56 6.45
N HIS A 345 -30.87 -12.55 6.88
CA HIS A 345 -32.34 -12.61 6.90
C HIS A 345 -32.94 -12.82 5.50
N LEU A 346 -32.34 -12.23 4.46
CA LEU A 346 -32.80 -12.39 3.08
C LEU A 346 -32.43 -13.74 2.49
N SER A 347 -31.28 -14.31 2.86
CA SER A 347 -30.80 -15.59 2.36
C SER A 347 -30.14 -16.44 3.47
N PRO A 348 -30.93 -17.13 4.32
CA PRO A 348 -30.40 -17.93 5.43
C PRO A 348 -29.60 -19.17 5.02
N TRP A 349 -29.70 -19.61 3.76
CA TRP A 349 -28.98 -20.78 3.25
C TRP A 349 -27.55 -20.46 2.76
N GLN A 350 -27.15 -19.19 2.75
CA GLN A 350 -25.81 -18.77 2.31
C GLN A 350 -24.81 -18.91 3.46
N SER A 351 -23.93 -19.91 3.36
CA SER A 351 -22.95 -20.27 4.40
C SER A 351 -21.95 -19.15 4.70
N ASN A 352 -21.50 -18.44 3.66
CA ASN A 352 -20.49 -17.37 3.77
C ASN A 352 -20.93 -16.19 4.66
N ILE A 353 -22.23 -15.88 4.71
CA ILE A 353 -22.72 -14.77 5.55
C ILE A 353 -22.53 -15.09 7.03
N TYR A 354 -22.66 -16.36 7.43
CA TYR A 354 -22.43 -16.78 8.81
C TYR A 354 -20.97 -16.56 9.23
N THR A 355 -20.02 -16.91 8.36
CA THR A 355 -18.59 -16.71 8.64
C THR A 355 -18.21 -15.23 8.60
N ASP A 356 -18.80 -14.44 7.70
CA ASP A 356 -18.63 -12.98 7.67
C ASP A 356 -19.13 -12.32 8.97
N ILE A 357 -20.29 -12.74 9.49
CA ILE A 357 -20.81 -12.26 10.79
C ILE A 357 -19.89 -12.67 11.94
N SER A 358 -19.35 -13.89 11.90
CA SER A 358 -18.40 -14.37 12.91
C SER A 358 -17.16 -13.48 12.97
N LEU A 359 -16.51 -13.25 11.82
CA LEU A 359 -15.35 -12.38 11.69
C LEU A 359 -15.66 -10.92 12.05
N CYS A 360 -16.85 -10.43 11.68
CA CYS A 360 -17.31 -9.11 12.05
C CYS A 360 -17.41 -8.97 13.58
N ARG A 361 -17.95 -9.99 14.26
CA ARG A 361 -18.10 -9.98 15.72
C ARG A 361 -16.75 -10.04 16.42
N ASP A 362 -15.85 -10.89 15.96
CA ASP A 362 -14.49 -11.00 16.49
C ASP A 362 -13.75 -9.66 16.38
N LEU A 363 -13.87 -8.97 15.24
CA LEU A 363 -13.33 -7.63 15.06
C LEU A 363 -13.93 -6.62 16.05
N ILE A 364 -15.25 -6.62 16.26
CA ILE A 364 -15.89 -5.72 17.24
C ILE A 364 -15.35 -5.98 18.65
N CYS A 365 -15.25 -7.26 19.07
CA CYS A 365 -14.68 -7.63 20.36
C CYS A 365 -13.23 -7.14 20.51
N SER A 366 -12.42 -7.27 19.46
CA SER A 366 -11.03 -6.78 19.44
C SER A 366 -10.92 -5.26 19.54
N LEU A 367 -11.89 -4.53 18.96
CA LEU A 367 -11.90 -3.08 18.99
C LEU A 367 -12.44 -2.52 20.30
N GLU A 368 -13.37 -3.21 20.97
CA GLU A 368 -13.98 -2.74 22.22
C GLU A 368 -13.14 -3.10 23.46
N ASP A 369 -12.06 -3.87 23.31
CA ASP A 369 -11.25 -4.42 24.42
C ASP A 369 -12.11 -5.15 25.46
N THR A 370 -13.21 -5.78 25.04
CA THR A 370 -14.10 -6.52 25.95
C THR A 370 -13.34 -7.72 26.53
N SER A 371 -13.41 -7.90 27.85
CA SER A 371 -12.79 -9.03 28.55
C SER A 371 -13.07 -10.35 27.84
N LYS A 372 -12.03 -11.18 27.64
CA LYS A 372 -12.17 -12.52 27.07
C LYS A 372 -13.26 -13.26 27.86
N PRO A 373 -14.40 -13.58 27.23
CA PRO A 373 -15.51 -14.21 27.93
C PRO A 373 -15.12 -15.64 28.32
N ASP A 374 -15.84 -16.21 29.29
CA ASP A 374 -15.54 -17.54 29.83
C ASP A 374 -15.33 -18.58 28.71
N PRO A 375 -14.19 -19.30 28.70
CA PRO A 375 -13.86 -20.28 27.66
C PRO A 375 -14.80 -21.50 27.65
N ALA A 376 -15.61 -21.65 28.70
CA ALA A 376 -16.62 -22.70 28.80
C ALA A 376 -17.92 -22.38 28.04
N VAL A 377 -18.18 -21.10 27.72
CA VAL A 377 -19.42 -20.67 27.06
C VAL A 377 -19.17 -20.44 25.58
N TRP A 378 -19.94 -21.13 24.73
CA TRP A 378 -19.91 -20.92 23.28
C TRP A 378 -20.24 -19.47 22.93
N GLN A 379 -19.27 -18.80 22.33
CA GLN A 379 -19.41 -17.41 21.93
C GLN A 379 -20.24 -17.27 20.66
N LEU A 380 -20.87 -16.10 20.48
CA LEU A 380 -21.67 -15.84 19.28
C LEU A 380 -20.87 -16.07 18.00
N GLN A 381 -19.61 -15.66 17.99
CA GLN A 381 -18.69 -15.84 16.87
C GLN A 381 -18.43 -17.33 16.55
N GLU A 382 -18.25 -18.18 17.56
CA GLU A 382 -18.10 -19.64 17.38
C GLU A 382 -19.40 -20.27 16.86
N LYS A 383 -20.56 -19.87 17.39
CA LYS A 383 -21.88 -20.34 16.94
C LYS A 383 -22.14 -19.98 15.47
N MET A 384 -21.77 -18.77 15.06
CA MET A 384 -21.94 -18.32 13.69
C MET A 384 -20.99 -19.09 12.75
N ALA A 385 -19.70 -19.25 13.11
CA ALA A 385 -18.77 -20.07 12.33
C ALA A 385 -19.27 -21.52 12.17
N LEU A 386 -19.79 -22.12 13.25
CA LEU A 386 -20.41 -23.44 13.20
C LEU A 386 -21.65 -23.48 12.29
N GLY A 387 -22.48 -22.43 12.28
CA GLY A 387 -23.62 -22.32 11.37
C GLY A 387 -23.21 -22.41 9.90
N GLY A 388 -22.11 -21.76 9.52
CA GLY A 388 -21.52 -21.88 8.18
C GLY A 388 -21.06 -23.32 7.88
N LEU A 389 -20.42 -23.98 8.85
CA LEU A 389 -19.98 -25.38 8.72
C LEU A 389 -21.13 -26.39 8.66
N ILE A 390 -22.27 -26.13 9.32
CA ILE A 390 -23.46 -27.00 9.22
C ILE A 390 -24.00 -27.01 7.79
N LEU A 391 -23.95 -25.86 7.11
CA LEU A 391 -24.39 -25.73 5.72
C LEU A 391 -23.35 -26.31 4.74
N GLU A 392 -22.05 -26.09 4.99
CA GLU A 392 -20.96 -26.58 4.13
C GLU A 392 -19.84 -27.25 4.96
N PRO A 393 -20.01 -28.52 5.38
CA PRO A 393 -19.04 -29.19 6.27
C PRO A 393 -17.69 -29.50 5.62
N SER A 394 -17.66 -29.58 4.29
CA SER A 394 -16.46 -29.86 3.50
C SER A 394 -15.62 -28.61 3.21
N ASN A 395 -16.10 -27.41 3.56
CA ASN A 395 -15.38 -26.18 3.29
C ASN A 395 -14.24 -25.98 4.31
N LYS A 396 -13.00 -26.14 3.83
CA LYS A 396 -11.77 -26.06 4.64
C LYS A 396 -11.56 -24.69 5.27
N ASP A 397 -11.94 -23.61 4.58
CA ASP A 397 -11.72 -22.24 5.06
C ASP A 397 -12.58 -21.93 6.30
N TYR A 398 -13.79 -22.50 6.35
CA TYR A 398 -14.69 -22.33 7.50
C TYR A 398 -14.19 -23.03 8.76
N TRP A 399 -13.50 -24.17 8.60
CA TRP A 399 -12.80 -24.82 9.70
C TRP A 399 -11.65 -23.96 10.22
N VAL A 400 -10.89 -23.30 9.33
CA VAL A 400 -9.84 -22.35 9.74
C VAL A 400 -10.42 -21.15 10.47
N ILE A 401 -11.52 -20.58 9.98
CA ILE A 401 -12.21 -19.45 10.63
C ILE A 401 -12.67 -19.85 12.04
N LEU A 402 -13.30 -21.01 12.21
CA LEU A 402 -13.70 -21.50 13.55
C LEU A 402 -12.48 -21.64 14.47
N GLY A 403 -11.35 -22.14 13.95
CA GLY A 403 -10.11 -22.25 14.71
C GLY A 403 -9.54 -20.91 15.15
N CYS A 404 -9.55 -19.91 14.27
CA CYS A 404 -9.06 -18.57 14.57
C CYS A 404 -9.90 -17.86 15.63
N VAL A 405 -11.22 -18.01 15.52
CA VAL A 405 -12.22 -17.31 16.33
C VAL A 405 -12.45 -17.96 17.70
N SER A 406 -12.08 -19.24 17.86
CA SER A 406 -12.32 -19.96 19.11
C SER A 406 -11.37 -19.56 20.22
N SER A 407 -11.93 -19.36 21.42
CA SER A 407 -11.18 -19.11 22.65
C SER A 407 -10.65 -20.40 23.29
N ASN A 408 -11.23 -21.55 22.96
CA ASN A 408 -10.85 -22.84 23.54
C ASN A 408 -9.75 -23.50 22.68
N TYR A 409 -8.58 -23.74 23.29
CA TYR A 409 -7.43 -24.36 22.59
C TYR A 409 -7.74 -25.74 22.00
N ALA A 410 -8.56 -26.56 22.65
CA ALA A 410 -8.90 -27.88 22.12
C ALA A 410 -9.77 -27.78 20.86
N LEU A 411 -10.76 -26.88 20.85
CA LEU A 411 -11.60 -26.65 19.68
C LEU A 411 -10.80 -26.00 18.54
N LYS A 412 -9.92 -25.05 18.87
CA LYS A 412 -8.97 -24.43 17.95
C LYS A 412 -8.06 -25.45 17.28
N GLN A 413 -7.44 -26.34 18.06
CA GLN A 413 -6.60 -27.40 17.51
C GLN A 413 -7.43 -28.38 16.66
N HIS A 414 -8.58 -28.85 17.15
CA HIS A 414 -9.43 -29.77 16.42
C HIS A 414 -9.85 -29.20 15.06
N SER A 415 -10.36 -27.97 15.03
CA SER A 415 -10.82 -27.32 13.80
C SER A 415 -9.70 -27.11 12.78
N LEU A 416 -8.52 -26.65 13.19
CA LEU A 416 -7.36 -26.51 12.31
C LEU A 416 -6.87 -27.86 11.77
N VAL A 417 -6.83 -28.89 12.62
CA VAL A 417 -6.47 -30.26 12.18
C VAL A 417 -7.52 -30.83 11.23
N ARG A 418 -8.82 -30.58 11.45
CA ARG A 418 -9.88 -30.98 10.51
C ARG A 418 -9.74 -30.28 9.16
N ALA A 419 -9.39 -28.99 9.14
CA ALA A 419 -9.10 -28.28 7.89
C ALA A 419 -7.94 -28.97 7.12
N LEU A 420 -6.87 -29.34 7.83
CA LEU A 420 -5.71 -30.04 7.27
C LEU A 420 -6.02 -31.49 6.84
N GLN A 421 -6.97 -32.17 7.48
CA GLN A 421 -7.44 -33.48 7.06
C GLN A 421 -8.22 -33.42 5.74
N ILE A 422 -8.92 -32.31 5.49
CA ILE A 422 -9.58 -32.06 4.20
C ILE A 422 -8.54 -31.70 3.14
N ASP A 423 -7.60 -30.80 3.48
CA ASP A 423 -6.53 -30.37 2.60
C ASP A 423 -5.23 -30.09 3.35
N VAL A 424 -4.24 -30.98 3.17
CA VAL A 424 -2.92 -30.89 3.82
C VAL A 424 -2.11 -29.71 3.29
N SER A 425 -2.43 -29.21 2.08
CA SER A 425 -1.75 -28.08 1.45
C SER A 425 -2.28 -26.71 1.90
N LEU A 426 -3.16 -26.66 2.92
CA LEU A 426 -3.68 -25.41 3.44
C LEU A 426 -2.65 -24.71 4.35
N ALA A 427 -1.88 -23.79 3.78
CA ALA A 427 -0.81 -23.07 4.50
C ALA A 427 -1.33 -22.23 5.68
N GLU A 428 -2.52 -21.62 5.55
CA GLU A 428 -3.15 -20.85 6.63
C GLU A 428 -3.39 -21.69 7.88
N ALA A 429 -3.91 -22.92 7.72
CA ALA A 429 -4.17 -23.82 8.84
C ALA A 429 -2.87 -24.20 9.56
N TRP A 430 -1.80 -24.51 8.81
CA TRP A 430 -0.46 -24.74 9.39
C TRP A 430 0.06 -23.51 10.14
N ALA A 431 -0.11 -22.31 9.59
CA ALA A 431 0.37 -21.08 10.21
C ALA A 431 -0.35 -20.77 11.54
N TYR A 432 -1.68 -20.90 11.57
CA TYR A 432 -2.46 -20.68 12.79
C TYR A 432 -2.23 -21.79 13.82
N LEU A 433 -1.98 -23.03 13.39
CA LEU A 433 -1.59 -24.12 14.27
C LEU A 433 -0.22 -23.84 14.90
N GLY A 434 0.73 -23.34 14.10
CA GLY A 434 2.04 -22.91 14.57
C GLY A 434 1.96 -21.76 15.59
N LYS A 435 1.12 -20.74 15.31
CA LYS A 435 0.83 -19.65 16.25
C LYS A 435 0.27 -20.17 17.57
N MET A 436 -0.70 -21.09 17.51
CA MET A 436 -1.31 -21.69 18.71
C MET A 436 -0.28 -22.47 19.53
N TYR A 437 0.56 -23.30 18.91
CA TYR A 437 1.62 -24.02 19.63
C TYR A 437 2.63 -23.07 20.27
N TRP A 438 2.90 -21.92 19.64
CA TRP A 438 3.70 -20.87 20.25
C TRP A 438 3.04 -20.32 21.54
N GLU A 439 1.73 -20.01 21.50
CA GLU A 439 0.97 -19.55 22.68
C GLU A 439 0.96 -20.59 23.82
N LEU A 440 1.02 -21.89 23.48
CA LEU A 440 1.14 -23.00 24.45
C LEU A 440 2.59 -23.31 24.87
N ASN A 441 3.57 -22.52 24.41
CA ASN A 441 5.00 -22.69 24.65
C ASN A 441 5.60 -24.01 24.09
N GLU A 442 4.92 -24.64 23.13
CA GLU A 442 5.35 -25.85 22.40
C GLU A 442 6.21 -25.47 21.18
N LYS A 443 7.38 -24.88 21.45
CA LYS A 443 8.23 -24.21 20.44
C LYS A 443 8.62 -25.11 19.25
N LEU A 444 8.89 -26.39 19.49
CA LEU A 444 9.33 -27.31 18.44
C LEU A 444 8.21 -27.63 17.45
N LEU A 445 7.00 -27.91 17.95
CA LEU A 445 5.81 -28.12 17.11
C LEU A 445 5.41 -26.83 16.39
N ALA A 446 5.52 -25.69 17.06
CA ALA A 446 5.28 -24.38 16.46
C ALA A 446 6.20 -24.18 15.24
N ARG A 447 7.50 -24.40 15.42
CA ARG A 447 8.49 -24.27 14.33
C ARG A 447 8.21 -25.20 13.17
N GLN A 448 7.93 -26.48 13.43
CA GLN A 448 7.58 -27.44 12.38
C GLN A 448 6.35 -27.01 11.57
N ALA A 449 5.29 -26.54 12.25
CA ALA A 449 4.09 -26.08 11.59
C ALA A 449 4.33 -24.81 10.75
N LEU A 450 5.09 -23.85 11.27
CA LEU A 450 5.44 -22.61 10.55
C LEU A 450 6.36 -22.89 9.34
N ASP A 451 7.32 -23.80 9.47
CA ASP A 451 8.18 -24.22 8.35
C ASP A 451 7.37 -24.90 7.25
N ARG A 452 6.40 -25.74 7.61
CA ARG A 452 5.46 -26.33 6.64
C ARG A 452 4.64 -25.26 5.93
N ALA A 453 4.02 -24.35 6.69
CA ALA A 453 3.24 -23.24 6.12
C ALA A 453 4.05 -22.42 5.11
N ARG A 454 5.28 -22.01 5.48
CA ARG A 454 6.18 -21.24 4.62
C ARG A 454 6.67 -22.02 3.40
N SER A 455 6.86 -23.33 3.52
CA SER A 455 7.27 -24.18 2.39
C SER A 455 6.16 -24.33 1.35
N ILE A 456 4.90 -24.30 1.79
CA ILE A 456 3.73 -24.40 0.91
C ILE A 456 3.42 -23.04 0.30
N GLU A 457 3.31 -22.00 1.14
CA GLU A 457 2.95 -20.65 0.71
C GLU A 457 3.87 -19.59 1.35
N PRO A 458 4.96 -19.20 0.66
CA PRO A 458 5.86 -18.14 1.12
C PRO A 458 5.22 -16.75 1.19
N SER A 459 4.07 -16.54 0.53
CA SER A 459 3.32 -15.27 0.54
C SER A 459 2.51 -15.03 1.81
N LEU A 460 2.44 -15.99 2.75
CA LEU A 460 1.72 -15.80 4.01
C LEU A 460 2.61 -15.12 5.06
N ALA A 461 2.12 -14.06 5.70
CA ALA A 461 2.94 -13.27 6.65
C ALA A 461 3.16 -13.96 8.00
N VAL A 462 2.15 -14.67 8.53
CA VAL A 462 2.16 -15.24 9.89
C VAL A 462 3.33 -16.22 10.11
N PRO A 463 3.67 -17.14 9.19
CA PRO A 463 4.85 -17.99 9.31
C PRO A 463 6.16 -17.21 9.48
N TRP A 464 6.38 -16.19 8.66
CA TRP A 464 7.59 -15.36 8.73
C TRP A 464 7.69 -14.58 10.05
N ALA A 465 6.56 -14.07 10.54
CA ALA A 465 6.51 -13.41 11.85
C ALA A 465 6.84 -14.38 12.99
N GLY A 466 6.23 -15.57 13.00
CA GLY A 466 6.49 -16.58 14.03
C GLY A 466 7.94 -17.06 14.08
N MET A 467 8.62 -17.14 12.93
CA MET A 467 10.04 -17.49 12.86
C MET A 467 10.97 -16.39 13.37
N SER A 468 10.55 -15.12 13.37
CA SER A 468 11.36 -14.01 13.88
C SER A 468 11.48 -13.98 15.41
N VAL A 469 10.58 -14.68 16.12
CA VAL A 469 10.54 -14.71 17.60
C VAL A 469 11.51 -15.76 18.16
N ASP A 470 11.99 -16.70 17.34
CA ASP A 470 12.85 -17.82 17.77
C ASP A 470 14.32 -17.37 17.94
N ASN A 471 14.61 -16.71 19.07
CA ASN A 471 15.97 -16.31 19.48
C ASN A 471 16.63 -17.32 20.44
N GLN A 472 16.03 -18.49 20.69
CA GLN A 472 16.58 -19.50 21.60
C GLN A 472 16.97 -20.77 20.85
N ALA A 473 18.18 -20.77 20.27
CA ALA A 473 19.08 -21.93 20.19
C ALA A 473 20.30 -21.63 19.31
N GLY A 474 21.12 -20.61 19.63
CA GLY A 474 22.49 -20.46 19.07
C GLY A 474 22.70 -20.49 17.55
N ALA A 475 21.64 -20.50 16.73
CA ALA A 475 21.67 -20.84 15.31
C ALA A 475 21.04 -19.78 14.39
N SER A 476 20.17 -18.91 14.90
CA SER A 476 19.64 -17.76 14.17
C SER A 476 20.35 -16.48 14.61
N SER A 477 20.95 -15.77 13.65
CA SER A 477 21.48 -14.44 13.91
C SER A 477 20.33 -13.45 14.12
N VAL A 478 20.56 -12.35 14.84
CA VAL A 478 19.59 -11.24 14.97
C VAL A 478 19.19 -10.69 13.59
N GLU A 479 20.08 -10.82 12.61
CA GLU A 479 19.86 -10.44 11.21
C GLU A 479 18.83 -11.36 10.53
N ASP A 480 18.89 -12.67 10.72
CA ASP A 480 17.91 -13.62 10.17
C ASP A 480 16.50 -13.34 10.71
N SER A 481 16.40 -13.07 12.02
CA SER A 481 15.14 -12.70 12.67
C SER A 481 14.59 -11.39 12.11
N PHE A 482 15.46 -10.40 11.88
CA PHE A 482 15.10 -9.13 11.26
C PHE A 482 14.58 -9.33 9.82
N GLU A 483 15.28 -10.09 8.98
CA GLU A 483 14.85 -10.37 7.61
C GLU A 483 13.51 -11.10 7.56
N SER A 484 13.31 -12.09 8.44
CA SER A 484 12.04 -12.82 8.54
C SER A 484 10.90 -11.88 8.94
N CYS A 485 11.11 -11.03 9.96
CA CYS A 485 10.11 -10.05 10.38
C CYS A 485 9.82 -9.01 9.29
N LEU A 486 10.86 -8.56 8.56
CA LEU A 486 10.75 -7.61 7.46
C LEU A 486 9.85 -8.17 6.36
N ARG A 487 10.05 -9.45 5.98
CA ARG A 487 9.18 -10.12 5.01
C ARG A 487 7.74 -10.17 5.50
N ALA A 488 7.50 -10.51 6.76
CA ALA A 488 6.16 -10.53 7.34
C ALA A 488 5.47 -9.16 7.26
N ALA A 489 6.19 -8.09 7.64
CA ALA A 489 5.68 -6.72 7.63
C ALA A 489 5.42 -6.17 6.21
N LEU A 490 6.20 -6.62 5.21
CA LEU A 490 5.99 -6.25 3.81
C LEU A 490 4.80 -6.98 3.18
N ILE A 491 4.56 -8.24 3.56
CA ILE A 491 3.40 -9.01 3.10
C ILE A 491 2.11 -8.49 3.74
N LEU A 492 2.13 -8.32 5.06
CA LEU A 492 0.97 -7.89 5.84
C LEU A 492 1.37 -6.76 6.80
N PRO A 493 1.12 -5.49 6.42
CA PRO A 493 1.51 -4.32 7.22
C PRO A 493 0.56 -4.10 8.42
N ILE A 494 0.51 -5.04 9.34
CA ILE A 494 -0.12 -4.87 10.66
C ILE A 494 0.86 -4.25 11.65
N ALA A 495 0.31 -3.50 12.61
CA ALA A 495 1.12 -2.74 13.55
C ALA A 495 2.02 -3.63 14.41
N GLU A 496 1.56 -4.82 14.80
CA GLU A 496 2.32 -5.76 15.63
C GLU A 496 3.61 -6.21 14.94
N PHE A 497 3.53 -6.56 13.64
CA PHE A 497 4.71 -6.96 12.87
C PHE A 497 5.66 -5.78 12.66
N GLN A 498 5.13 -4.58 12.45
CA GLN A 498 5.94 -3.38 12.23
C GLN A 498 6.64 -2.89 13.51
N VAL A 499 5.96 -2.98 14.66
CA VAL A 499 6.55 -2.72 15.97
C VAL A 499 7.62 -3.76 16.29
N GLY A 500 7.34 -5.05 16.06
CA GLY A 500 8.33 -6.13 16.22
C GLY A 500 9.57 -5.95 15.34
N LEU A 501 9.37 -5.53 14.09
CA LEU A 501 10.46 -5.19 13.16
C LEU A 501 11.32 -4.06 13.71
N GLY A 502 10.71 -3.02 14.26
CA GLY A 502 11.44 -1.90 14.88
C GLY A 502 12.22 -2.32 16.11
N ALA A 503 11.67 -3.20 16.94
CA ALA A 503 12.38 -3.78 18.07
C ALA A 503 13.62 -4.57 17.61
N LEU A 504 13.50 -5.36 16.53
CA LEU A 504 14.66 -6.08 15.96
C LEU A 504 15.66 -5.12 15.30
N ALA A 505 15.20 -4.05 14.65
CA ALA A 505 16.05 -3.03 14.01
C ALA A 505 16.96 -2.31 15.02
N THR A 506 16.46 -2.06 16.24
CA THR A 506 17.29 -1.47 17.31
C THR A 506 18.45 -2.38 17.70
N ARG A 507 18.24 -3.70 17.70
CA ARG A 507 19.25 -4.70 18.04
C ARG A 507 20.21 -4.99 16.89
N SER A 508 19.74 -4.99 15.65
CA SER A 508 20.54 -5.23 14.45
C SER A 508 21.28 -3.99 13.94
N GLY A 509 20.95 -2.78 14.43
CA GLY A 509 21.56 -1.53 13.97
C GLY A 509 21.01 -1.00 12.64
N GLN A 510 19.88 -1.54 12.15
CA GLN A 510 19.30 -1.22 10.83
C GLN A 510 18.15 -0.18 10.88
N LEU A 511 18.08 0.63 11.95
CA LEU A 511 17.04 1.64 12.19
C LEU A 511 16.85 2.66 11.04
N LEU A 512 17.93 2.96 10.30
CA LEU A 512 17.92 3.95 9.21
C LEU A 512 17.54 3.36 7.84
N SER A 513 17.15 2.07 7.78
CA SER A 513 16.72 1.47 6.53
C SER A 513 15.41 2.10 6.01
N PRO A 514 15.26 2.30 4.69
CA PRO A 514 14.07 2.95 4.13
C PRO A 514 12.79 2.13 4.38
N GLN A 515 12.90 0.80 4.43
CA GLN A 515 11.77 -0.09 4.74
C GLN A 515 11.28 0.13 6.17
N MET A 516 12.19 0.31 7.13
CA MET A 516 11.85 0.58 8.53
C MET A 516 11.10 1.91 8.68
N LEU A 517 11.53 2.94 7.96
CA LEU A 517 10.89 4.27 7.99
C LEU A 517 9.43 4.21 7.55
N GLY A 518 9.14 3.46 6.48
CA GLY A 518 7.76 3.25 6.01
C GLY A 518 6.93 2.45 7.02
N ALA A 519 7.49 1.36 7.54
CA ALA A 519 6.83 0.46 8.47
C ALA A 519 6.43 1.16 9.78
N ILE A 520 7.29 2.01 10.36
CA ILE A 520 6.98 2.69 11.62
C ILE A 520 5.87 3.72 11.46
N ARG A 521 5.92 4.51 10.36
CA ARG A 521 4.87 5.48 10.07
C ARG A 521 3.52 4.80 9.95
N GLN A 522 3.47 3.64 9.28
CA GLN A 522 2.27 2.84 9.20
C GLN A 522 1.86 2.31 10.58
N ALA A 523 2.80 1.80 11.40
CA ALA A 523 2.49 1.29 12.73
C ALA A 523 1.79 2.34 13.61
N VAL A 524 2.32 3.57 13.62
CA VAL A 524 1.74 4.71 14.37
C VAL A 524 0.34 5.06 13.88
N GLN A 525 0.10 5.04 12.57
CA GLN A 525 -1.23 5.29 12.00
C GLN A 525 -2.23 4.18 12.31
N ARG A 526 -1.77 2.95 12.55
CA ARG A 526 -2.63 1.76 12.66
C ARG A 526 -2.91 1.36 14.10
N ALA A 527 -1.95 1.61 14.99
CA ALA A 527 -2.03 1.36 16.43
C ALA A 527 -1.55 2.58 17.22
N PRO A 528 -2.24 3.74 17.13
CA PRO A 528 -1.85 4.95 17.86
C PRO A 528 -1.95 4.80 19.38
N ASN A 529 -2.61 3.75 19.87
CA ASN A 529 -2.70 3.37 21.28
C ASN A 529 -1.47 2.58 21.79
N TYR A 530 -0.61 2.08 20.91
CA TYR A 530 0.59 1.35 21.30
C TYR A 530 1.72 2.33 21.56
N ALA A 531 2.20 2.40 22.81
CA ALA A 531 3.31 3.25 23.21
C ALA A 531 4.60 2.90 22.46
N GLU A 532 4.77 1.62 22.17
CA GLU A 532 5.91 1.04 21.48
C GLU A 532 6.07 1.61 20.07
N SER A 533 4.95 1.84 19.36
CA SER A 533 4.98 2.39 18.00
C SER A 533 5.57 3.80 17.97
N HIS A 534 5.12 4.66 18.89
CA HIS A 534 5.62 6.03 19.05
C HIS A 534 7.05 6.07 19.60
N ASN A 535 7.41 5.16 20.50
CA ASN A 535 8.78 5.08 21.04
C ASN A 535 9.80 4.72 19.94
N ILE A 536 9.49 3.75 19.08
CA ILE A 536 10.35 3.37 17.94
C ILE A 536 10.43 4.51 16.92
N GLU A 537 9.33 5.22 16.66
CA GLU A 537 9.33 6.43 15.83
C GLU A 537 10.28 7.50 16.38
N GLY A 538 10.26 7.73 17.70
CA GLY A 538 11.19 8.62 18.37
C GLY A 538 12.65 8.21 18.17
N LEU A 539 12.96 6.92 18.34
CA LEU A 539 14.32 6.38 18.17
C LEU A 539 14.83 6.56 16.73
N VAL A 540 13.96 6.36 15.75
CA VAL A 540 14.30 6.55 14.33
C VAL A 540 14.48 8.02 13.98
N CYS A 541 13.66 8.91 14.53
CA CYS A 541 13.87 10.36 14.38
C CYS A 541 15.19 10.81 15.03
N GLU A 542 15.52 10.28 16.21
CA GLU A 542 16.78 10.56 16.88
C GLU A 542 17.99 10.07 16.07
N ALA A 543 17.91 8.86 15.51
CA ALA A 543 18.95 8.32 14.62
C ALA A 543 19.17 9.20 13.37
N ARG A 544 18.14 9.92 12.91
CA ARG A 544 18.19 10.88 11.80
C ARG A 544 18.61 12.30 12.22
N CYS A 545 18.88 12.52 13.51
CA CYS A 545 19.14 13.83 14.09
C CYS A 545 17.95 14.82 13.98
N ASP A 546 16.72 14.33 13.80
CA ASP A 546 15.50 15.13 13.85
C ASP A 546 14.91 15.08 15.26
N TYR A 547 15.52 15.85 16.15
CA TYR A 547 15.20 15.83 17.58
C TYR A 547 13.83 16.43 17.91
N ILE A 548 13.30 17.33 17.08
CA ILE A 548 11.98 17.95 17.31
C ILE A 548 10.88 16.91 17.07
N SER A 549 10.95 16.18 15.95
CA SER A 549 10.03 15.08 15.67
C SER A 549 10.17 13.95 16.68
N ALA A 550 11.40 13.65 17.13
CA ALA A 550 11.63 12.66 18.18
C ALA A 550 10.93 13.03 19.50
N VAL A 551 11.04 14.30 19.93
CA VAL A 551 10.34 14.81 21.11
C VAL A 551 8.83 14.66 20.99
N ALA A 552 8.25 14.99 19.83
CA ALA A 552 6.82 14.82 19.58
C ALA A 552 6.39 13.35 19.70
N ALA A 553 7.16 12.44 19.10
CA ALA A 553 6.89 11.00 19.16
C ALA A 553 6.97 10.47 20.61
N TYR A 554 8.01 10.82 21.37
CA TYR A 554 8.13 10.38 22.77
C TYR A 554 7.04 10.96 23.68
N ARG A 555 6.61 12.21 23.46
CA ARG A 555 5.45 12.78 24.16
C ARG A 555 4.18 11.95 23.91
N ARG A 556 3.93 11.55 22.65
CA ARG A 556 2.81 10.64 22.31
C ARG A 556 2.93 9.28 22.99
N ALA A 557 4.12 8.68 22.97
CA ALA A 557 4.40 7.41 23.65
C ALA A 557 4.08 7.50 25.17
N ARG A 558 4.46 8.61 25.80
CA ARG A 558 4.13 8.83 27.21
C ARG A 558 2.64 9.02 27.43
N PHE A 559 1.96 9.81 26.61
CA PHE A 559 0.51 9.99 26.71
C PHE A 559 -0.22 8.64 26.64
N THR A 560 0.16 7.75 25.71
CA THR A 560 -0.41 6.39 25.65
C THR A 560 -0.19 5.58 26.91
N LEU A 561 1.01 5.64 27.52
CA LEU A 561 1.31 4.93 28.77
C LEU A 561 0.50 5.48 29.95
N THR A 562 0.35 6.81 30.04
CA THR A 562 -0.46 7.43 31.12
C THR A 562 -1.95 7.09 31.01
N MET A 563 -2.44 6.78 29.81
CA MET A 563 -3.83 6.36 29.59
C MET A 563 -4.08 4.89 29.93
N ALA A 564 -3.05 4.05 30.02
CA ALA A 564 -3.17 2.62 30.26
C ALA A 564 -3.37 2.31 31.76
N SER A 565 -4.61 2.44 32.25
CA SER A 565 -4.97 2.31 33.67
C SER A 565 -5.00 0.88 34.24
N HIS A 566 -4.57 -0.16 33.50
CA HIS A 566 -4.89 -1.56 33.82
C HIS A 566 -3.73 -2.57 33.78
N PHE A 567 -2.48 -2.17 33.56
CA PHE A 567 -1.34 -3.09 33.60
C PHE A 567 -0.62 -3.08 34.97
N ASP A 568 0.09 -4.17 35.27
CA ASP A 568 0.97 -4.29 36.45
C ASP A 568 1.82 -3.03 36.61
N SER A 569 1.73 -2.40 37.78
CA SER A 569 2.26 -1.05 37.99
C SER A 569 3.76 -0.96 37.72
N ASP A 570 4.51 -2.04 37.95
CA ASP A 570 5.96 -2.03 37.89
C ASP A 570 6.49 -2.12 36.45
N VAL A 571 5.85 -2.89 35.56
CA VAL A 571 6.21 -2.94 34.13
C VAL A 571 5.89 -1.61 33.43
N LEU A 572 4.71 -1.04 33.74
CA LEU A 572 4.32 0.28 33.23
C LEU A 572 5.29 1.36 33.70
N ARG A 573 5.69 1.35 34.98
CA ARG A 573 6.67 2.30 35.52
C ARG A 573 8.02 2.18 34.83
N SER A 574 8.49 0.96 34.57
CA SER A 574 9.74 0.72 33.82
C SER A 574 9.66 1.29 32.40
N ARG A 575 8.58 1.00 31.67
CA ARG A 575 8.37 1.53 30.30
C ARG A 575 8.23 3.05 30.27
N LEU A 576 7.55 3.63 31.26
CA LEU A 576 7.45 5.08 31.42
C LEU A 576 8.81 5.71 31.66
N ALA A 577 9.64 5.10 32.50
CA ALA A 577 11.00 5.57 32.73
C ALA A 577 11.81 5.54 31.43
N ASP A 578 11.81 4.42 30.68
CA ASP A 578 12.53 4.29 29.41
C ASP A 578 12.14 5.37 28.38
N VAL A 579 10.83 5.57 28.18
CA VAL A 579 10.31 6.58 27.25
C VAL A 579 10.67 7.98 27.71
N SER A 580 10.56 8.27 29.00
CA SER A 580 10.86 9.59 29.56
C SER A 580 12.34 9.91 29.47
N VAL A 581 13.21 8.92 29.68
CA VAL A 581 14.67 9.05 29.49
C VAL A 581 14.99 9.39 28.03
N ASN A 582 14.37 8.70 27.08
CA ASN A 582 14.53 9.00 25.65
C ASN A 582 14.00 10.41 25.29
N LEU A 583 12.89 10.83 25.90
CA LEU A 583 12.32 12.17 25.76
C LEU A 583 13.29 13.25 26.24
N VAL A 584 13.80 13.13 27.48
CA VAL A 584 14.72 14.12 28.06
C VAL A 584 16.02 14.20 27.24
N ARG A 585 16.54 13.05 26.80
CA ARG A 585 17.71 13.00 25.90
C ARG A 585 17.45 13.81 24.63
N SER A 586 16.29 13.62 24.01
CA SER A 586 15.91 14.33 22.77
C SER A 586 15.65 15.82 23.00
N LEU A 587 15.02 16.20 24.13
CA LEU A 587 14.81 17.59 24.53
C LEU A 587 16.14 18.33 24.71
N CYS A 588 17.12 17.71 25.39
CA CYS A 588 18.46 18.27 25.57
C CYS A 588 19.17 18.51 24.22
N LYS A 589 18.97 17.61 23.25
CA LYS A 589 19.53 17.70 21.90
C LYS A 589 18.82 18.73 21.01
N ALA A 590 17.51 18.87 21.18
CA ALA A 590 16.71 19.92 20.53
C ALA A 590 16.98 21.32 21.08
N GLY A 591 17.64 21.44 22.24
CA GLY A 591 17.92 22.72 22.90
C GLY A 591 16.82 23.21 23.86
N LEU A 592 15.82 22.37 24.14
CA LEU A 592 14.72 22.63 25.07
C LEU A 592 15.12 22.24 26.50
N GLY A 593 16.10 22.97 27.06
CA GLY A 593 16.69 22.67 28.36
C GLY A 593 15.72 22.77 29.55
N SER A 594 14.79 23.73 29.51
CA SER A 594 13.76 23.91 30.55
C SER A 594 12.83 22.71 30.65
N ASP A 595 12.28 22.28 29.51
CA ASP A 595 11.38 21.14 29.43
C ASP A 595 12.11 19.86 29.89
N ALA A 596 13.37 19.68 29.49
CA ALA A 596 14.19 18.54 29.91
C ALA A 596 14.42 18.51 31.43
N ALA A 597 14.71 19.66 32.04
CA ALA A 597 14.94 19.75 33.48
C ALA A 597 13.67 19.47 34.28
N GLN A 598 12.54 20.05 33.84
CA GLN A 598 11.22 19.81 34.45
C GLN A 598 10.85 18.32 34.42
N GLU A 599 11.09 17.65 33.29
CA GLU A 599 10.79 16.23 33.16
C GLU A 599 11.65 15.33 34.07
N CYS A 600 12.93 15.67 34.24
CA CYS A 600 13.76 14.97 35.22
C CYS A 600 13.30 15.22 36.67
N GLU A 601 12.86 16.44 36.99
CA GLU A 601 12.32 16.75 38.32
C GLU A 601 11.02 15.97 38.59
N ASP A 602 10.16 15.82 37.59
CA ASP A 602 8.95 14.98 37.66
C ASP A 602 9.32 13.51 37.92
N LEU A 603 10.25 12.94 37.14
CA LEU A 603 10.75 11.57 37.34
C LEU A 603 11.39 11.36 38.71
N ASN A 604 12.10 12.37 39.23
CA ASN A 604 12.71 12.32 40.56
C ASN A 604 11.64 12.31 41.67
N ARG A 605 10.55 13.08 41.49
CA ARG A 605 9.40 13.07 42.41
C ARG A 605 8.69 11.71 42.41
N GLU A 606 8.66 11.02 41.27
CA GLU A 606 8.07 9.69 41.11
C GLU A 606 9.01 8.55 41.57
N GLY A 607 10.28 8.85 41.90
CA GLY A 607 11.26 7.85 42.33
C GLY A 607 11.80 6.96 41.21
N LEU A 608 11.58 7.34 39.94
CA LEU A 608 11.96 6.58 38.75
C LEU A 608 13.33 6.99 38.18
N LEU A 609 14.00 7.94 38.82
CA LEU A 609 15.27 8.47 38.35
C LEU A 609 16.43 7.63 38.90
N GLY A 610 16.94 6.73 38.06
CA GLY A 610 18.08 5.88 38.39
C GLY A 610 19.44 6.60 38.31
N THR A 611 20.51 5.83 38.38
CA THR A 611 21.89 6.36 38.43
C THR A 611 22.41 6.82 37.08
N ASP A 612 21.98 6.19 35.99
CA ASP A 612 22.39 6.56 34.63
C ASP A 612 21.64 7.81 34.16
N GLU A 613 20.40 8.00 34.65
CA GLU A 613 19.51 9.11 34.33
C GLU A 613 20.00 10.44 34.95
N LEU A 614 20.71 10.38 36.09
CA LEU A 614 21.37 11.53 36.71
C LEU A 614 22.35 12.23 35.75
N GLN A 615 22.93 11.48 34.79
CA GLN A 615 23.79 12.05 33.76
C GLN A 615 23.02 13.03 32.87
N ILE A 616 21.82 12.63 32.43
CA ILE A 616 20.97 13.44 31.57
C ILE A 616 20.43 14.64 32.36
N TYR A 617 20.05 14.43 33.62
CA TYR A 617 19.54 15.51 34.47
C TYR A 617 20.57 16.63 34.70
N ALA A 618 21.83 16.27 34.97
CA ALA A 618 22.91 17.25 35.11
C ALA A 618 23.10 18.08 33.83
N VAL A 619 22.99 17.45 32.65
CA VAL A 619 23.10 18.13 31.35
C VAL A 619 21.89 19.04 31.08
N ALA A 620 20.68 18.60 31.43
CA ALA A 620 19.46 19.40 31.29
C ALA A 620 19.55 20.71 32.10
N LEU A 621 19.91 20.62 33.38
CA LEU A 621 20.12 21.78 34.26
C LEU A 621 21.22 22.71 33.76
N TRP A 622 22.32 22.15 33.22
CA TRP A 622 23.39 22.94 32.62
C TRP A 622 22.93 23.71 31.37
N LYS A 623 22.12 23.08 30.51
CA LYS A 623 21.54 23.70 29.31
C LYS A 623 20.54 24.81 29.64
N GLU A 624 19.78 24.65 30.72
CA GLU A 624 18.86 25.66 31.23
C GLU A 624 19.59 26.88 31.85
N GLY A 625 20.81 26.68 32.35
CA GLY A 625 21.62 27.70 33.03
C GLY A 625 21.62 27.61 34.55
N ARG A 626 21.00 26.57 35.14
CA ARG A 626 21.00 26.29 36.59
C ARG A 626 22.30 25.62 37.05
N TYR A 627 23.41 26.33 36.90
CA TYR A 627 24.76 25.77 37.08
C TYR A 627 25.05 25.22 38.48
N LYS A 628 24.53 25.85 39.54
CA LYS A 628 24.74 25.39 40.92
C LYS A 628 24.12 24.02 41.17
N GLU A 629 22.93 23.81 40.63
CA GLU A 629 22.18 22.57 40.76
C GLU A 629 22.76 21.47 39.88
N ALA A 630 23.18 21.81 38.65
CA ALA A 630 23.91 20.90 37.78
C ALA A 630 25.19 20.37 38.46
N LEU A 631 25.93 21.24 39.18
CA LEU A 631 27.11 20.83 39.96
C LEU A 631 26.76 19.97 41.18
N SER A 632 25.62 20.20 41.85
CA SER A 632 25.18 19.32 42.94
C SER A 632 24.83 17.93 42.43
N VAL A 633 24.10 17.83 41.31
CA VAL A 633 23.78 16.55 40.67
C VAL A 633 25.06 15.85 40.22
N ALA A 634 26.00 16.57 39.60
CA ALA A 634 27.28 16.01 39.21
C ALA A 634 28.10 15.46 40.40
N ARG A 635 28.03 16.09 41.58
CA ARG A 635 28.64 15.55 42.82
C ARG A 635 27.96 14.27 43.29
N THR A 636 26.62 14.22 43.24
CA THR A 636 25.88 12.99 43.60
C THR A 636 26.19 11.84 42.65
N LEU A 637 26.29 12.13 41.35
CA LEU A 637 26.71 11.17 40.33
C LEU A 637 28.12 10.68 40.61
N ALA A 638 29.08 11.57 40.85
CA ALA A 638 30.46 11.22 41.18
C ALA A 638 30.58 10.28 42.40
N GLY A 639 29.71 10.46 43.41
CA GLY A 639 29.65 9.57 44.57
C GLY A 639 29.10 8.17 44.27
N LYS A 640 28.34 8.00 43.18
CA LYS A 640 27.75 6.73 42.75
C LYS A 640 28.55 6.00 41.65
N VAL A 641 29.58 6.64 41.08
CA VAL A 641 30.41 6.05 40.00
C VAL A 641 31.00 4.70 40.38
N SER A 642 31.34 4.47 41.65
CA SER A 642 31.91 3.21 42.14
C SER A 642 30.93 2.03 42.16
N SER A 643 29.61 2.28 42.11
CA SER A 643 28.58 1.23 42.09
C SER A 643 28.04 0.94 40.68
N MET A 644 28.57 1.59 39.65
CA MET A 644 28.10 1.47 38.27
C MET A 644 28.93 0.45 37.48
N GLU A 645 28.37 -0.07 36.39
CA GLU A 645 29.13 -0.86 35.42
C GLU A 645 30.31 -0.07 34.85
N GLN A 646 31.42 -0.73 34.54
CA GLN A 646 32.68 -0.07 34.21
C GLN A 646 32.56 0.89 32.99
N ALA A 647 31.72 0.55 32.01
CA ALA A 647 31.48 1.38 30.83
C ALA A 647 30.63 2.64 31.15
N SER A 648 29.55 2.48 31.91
CA SER A 648 28.68 3.59 32.32
C SER A 648 29.36 4.49 33.36
N ALA A 649 30.14 3.92 34.28
CA ALA A 649 30.99 4.61 35.23
C ALA A 649 32.01 5.52 34.53
N ALA A 650 32.66 5.03 33.47
CA ALA A 650 33.61 5.81 32.69
C ALA A 650 32.93 6.98 31.95
N ALA A 651 31.75 6.75 31.37
CA ALA A 651 30.97 7.79 30.71
C ALA A 651 30.46 8.86 31.69
N ALA A 652 29.98 8.45 32.87
CA ALA A 652 29.56 9.34 33.95
C ALA A 652 30.72 10.20 34.44
N ALA A 653 31.89 9.60 34.70
CA ALA A 653 33.10 10.30 35.11
C ALA A 653 33.56 11.31 34.06
N ALA A 654 33.53 10.93 32.78
CA ALA A 654 33.83 11.81 31.65
C ALA A 654 32.88 13.01 31.57
N LEU A 655 31.58 12.77 31.80
CA LEU A 655 30.55 13.80 31.81
C LEU A 655 30.76 14.78 32.96
N VAL A 656 31.02 14.29 34.18
CA VAL A 656 31.31 15.14 35.34
C VAL A 656 32.52 16.03 35.06
N CYS A 657 33.61 15.49 34.51
CA CYS A 657 34.80 16.28 34.17
C CYS A 657 34.52 17.38 33.14
N LYS A 658 33.75 17.06 32.08
CA LYS A 658 33.34 18.01 31.04
C LYS A 658 32.44 19.12 31.60
N LEU A 659 31.49 18.76 32.45
CA LEU A 659 30.50 19.67 33.02
C LEU A 659 31.12 20.59 34.08
N VAL A 660 32.03 20.08 34.90
CA VAL A 660 32.83 20.90 35.82
C VAL A 660 33.74 21.84 35.05
N TYR A 661 34.36 21.38 33.96
CA TYR A 661 35.19 22.22 33.09
C TYR A 661 34.39 23.39 32.49
N SER A 662 33.19 23.12 31.97
CA SER A 662 32.37 24.15 31.32
C SER A 662 31.83 25.20 32.30
N ILE A 663 31.58 24.83 33.56
CA ILE A 663 31.00 25.73 34.58
C ILE A 663 32.07 26.41 35.43
N SER A 664 32.99 25.62 36.00
CA SER A 664 33.96 26.05 37.01
C SER A 664 35.36 26.26 36.43
N GLY A 665 35.53 26.00 35.14
CA GLY A 665 36.80 26.15 34.47
C GLY A 665 37.78 25.01 34.74
N LYS A 666 38.99 25.25 34.27
CA LYS A 666 39.99 24.23 34.02
C LYS A 666 40.61 23.60 35.27
N ASP A 667 40.89 24.40 36.29
CA ASP A 667 41.57 23.92 37.50
C ASP A 667 40.65 23.03 38.35
N ALA A 668 39.35 23.35 38.40
CA ALA A 668 38.36 22.51 39.06
C ALA A 668 38.23 21.13 38.38
N SER A 669 38.22 21.07 37.05
CA SER A 669 38.18 19.81 36.31
C SER A 669 39.41 18.93 36.56
N ALA A 670 40.61 19.54 36.63
CA ALA A 670 41.84 18.82 36.96
C ALA A 670 41.80 18.19 38.36
N THR A 671 41.22 18.88 39.36
CA THR A 671 41.07 18.31 40.71
C THR A 671 40.08 17.14 40.78
N VAL A 672 39.07 17.12 39.91
CA VAL A 672 38.11 16.01 39.82
C VAL A 672 38.77 14.78 39.22
N ILE A 673 39.60 14.94 38.18
CA ILE A 673 40.35 13.83 37.55
C ILE A 673 41.26 13.13 38.56
N GLN A 674 41.90 13.88 39.46
CA GLN A 674 42.75 13.31 40.51
C GLN A 674 41.97 12.49 41.56
N ARG A 675 40.65 12.68 41.66
CA ARG A 675 39.78 11.98 42.62
C ARG A 675 39.03 10.78 42.03
N ILE A 676 39.10 10.58 40.71
CA ILE A 676 38.43 9.47 40.02
C ILE A 676 39.27 8.19 40.15
N PRO A 677 38.64 7.01 40.37
CA PRO A 677 39.35 5.74 40.45
C PRO A 677 40.26 5.47 39.24
N PRO A 678 41.50 4.96 39.44
CA PRO A 678 42.47 4.76 38.37
C PRO A 678 41.99 3.77 37.29
N GLN A 679 41.15 2.80 37.65
CA GLN A 679 40.57 1.81 36.73
C GLN A 679 39.67 2.42 35.65
N LEU A 680 39.09 3.60 35.90
CA LEU A 680 38.21 4.31 34.96
C LEU A 680 38.99 5.25 34.02
N LEU A 681 40.20 5.64 34.43
CA LEU A 681 41.15 6.40 33.61
C LEU A 681 41.67 5.57 32.42
N ASP A 682 41.50 4.25 32.43
CA ASP A 682 41.86 3.39 31.31
C ASP A 682 40.89 3.44 30.13
N SER A 683 39.69 4.01 30.33
CA SER A 683 38.74 4.19 29.23
C SER A 683 39.26 5.19 28.19
N THR A 684 39.03 4.89 26.91
CA THR A 684 39.50 5.72 25.78
C THR A 684 39.00 7.17 25.86
N GLN A 685 37.76 7.37 26.32
CA GLN A 685 37.16 8.69 26.51
C GLN A 685 37.82 9.49 27.64
N MET A 686 38.12 8.86 28.78
CA MET A 686 38.77 9.56 29.90
C MET A 686 40.22 9.91 29.58
N ARG A 687 40.97 9.02 28.91
CA ARG A 687 42.31 9.34 28.43
C ARG A 687 42.30 10.51 27.45
N PHE A 688 41.32 10.56 26.56
CA PHE A 688 41.13 11.68 25.64
C PHE A 688 40.90 13.00 26.39
N ILE A 689 40.02 13.02 27.39
CA ILE A 689 39.73 14.22 28.21
C ILE A 689 40.96 14.64 29.01
N ALA A 690 41.68 13.70 29.62
CA ALA A 690 42.91 13.97 30.36
C ALA A 690 44.00 14.56 29.45
N SER A 691 44.19 14.00 28.24
CA SER A 691 45.12 14.53 27.24
C SER A 691 44.71 15.92 26.75
N ALA A 692 43.42 16.15 26.48
CA ALA A 692 42.92 17.48 26.10
C ALA A 692 43.18 18.53 27.18
N LEU A 693 42.98 18.18 28.46
CA LEU A 693 43.25 19.08 29.59
C LEU A 693 44.74 19.34 29.79
N ASN A 694 45.58 18.32 29.61
CA ASN A 694 47.04 18.44 29.60
C ASN A 694 47.53 19.36 28.47
N ALA A 695 46.98 19.22 27.26
CA ALA A 695 47.30 20.08 26.12
C ALA A 695 47.00 21.56 26.39
N LEU A 696 45.99 21.83 27.23
CA LEU A 696 45.65 23.16 27.68
C LEU A 696 46.57 23.66 28.81
N GLN A 697 47.22 22.81 29.62
CA GLN A 697 48.19 23.16 30.71
C GLN A 697 49.67 22.90 30.33
N PRO A 698 50.35 23.80 29.59
CA PRO A 698 51.78 23.63 29.35
C PRO A 698 52.67 23.86 30.60
N ALA A 699 52.17 24.56 31.63
CA ALA A 699 52.96 24.98 32.81
C ALA A 699 52.82 24.08 34.05
N LYS A 700 51.83 23.18 34.10
CA LYS A 700 51.62 22.16 35.14
C LYS A 700 51.09 20.91 34.45
N LYS A 701 51.95 20.00 34.03
CA LYS A 701 51.51 18.70 33.51
C LYS A 701 50.82 17.94 34.64
N LEU A 702 49.62 17.42 34.43
CA LEU A 702 49.13 16.34 35.28
C LEU A 702 50.09 15.16 35.07
N GLU A 703 50.71 14.67 36.14
CA GLU A 703 51.52 13.45 36.13
C GLU A 703 50.61 12.24 35.85
N LEU A 704 50.17 12.09 34.61
CA LEU A 704 49.40 10.97 34.12
C LEU A 704 50.22 10.32 33.01
N ASN A 705 51.12 9.41 33.40
CA ASN A 705 51.93 8.61 32.48
C ASN A 705 51.03 7.60 31.76
N PHE A 706 50.58 7.93 30.54
CA PHE A 706 49.94 6.94 29.66
C PHE A 706 50.92 6.49 28.57
N PRO A 707 51.22 5.18 28.46
CA PRO A 707 51.98 4.66 27.32
C PRO A 707 51.13 4.76 26.03
N LEU A 708 51.78 5.07 24.90
CA LEU A 708 51.18 5.01 23.57
C LEU A 708 50.81 3.56 23.23
N VAL A 709 49.56 3.16 23.49
CA VAL A 709 48.98 1.91 23.01
C VAL A 709 47.96 2.20 21.92
N VAL A 710 47.85 1.28 20.96
CA VAL A 710 47.01 1.33 19.76
C VAL A 710 45.56 1.73 20.09
N TRP A 711 45.11 2.83 19.49
CA TRP A 711 43.78 3.39 19.70
C TRP A 711 42.76 2.84 18.70
N PRO A 712 41.48 2.66 19.09
CA PRO A 712 40.42 2.32 18.14
C PRO A 712 40.21 3.42 17.09
N TYR A 713 39.84 3.02 15.87
CA TYR A 713 39.76 3.86 14.66
C TYR A 713 38.86 5.11 14.80
N GLN A 714 37.92 5.10 15.76
CA GLN A 714 36.90 6.13 15.96
C GLN A 714 37.38 7.41 16.66
N PHE A 715 38.49 7.35 17.39
CA PHE A 715 39.07 8.49 18.14
C PHE A 715 40.47 8.87 17.66
N SER A 716 41.09 8.05 16.80
CA SER A 716 42.47 8.26 16.33
C SER A 716 42.66 9.61 15.63
N SER A 717 41.68 10.05 14.84
CA SER A 717 41.75 11.35 14.14
C SER A 717 41.63 12.56 15.08
N GLU A 718 40.80 12.47 16.11
CA GLU A 718 40.61 13.49 17.14
C GLU A 718 41.86 13.58 18.04
N ILE A 719 42.49 12.45 18.36
CA ILE A 719 43.73 12.39 19.15
C ILE A 719 44.91 13.01 18.39
N HIS A 720 45.08 12.71 17.10
CA HIS A 720 46.12 13.35 16.29
C HIS A 720 45.92 14.86 16.16
N SER A 721 44.67 15.31 16.23
CA SER A 721 44.31 16.73 16.26
C SER A 721 44.69 17.39 17.59
N ILE A 722 44.48 16.71 18.72
CA ILE A 722 44.95 17.16 20.04
C ILE A 722 46.47 17.14 20.13
N ALA A 723 47.14 16.10 19.64
CA ALA A 723 48.60 16.01 19.61
C ALA A 723 49.22 17.12 18.73
N ALA A 724 48.53 17.53 17.65
CA ALA A 724 48.91 18.69 16.87
C ALA A 724 48.74 20.00 17.66
N LEU A 725 47.67 20.13 18.45
CA LEU A 725 47.46 21.26 19.37
C LEU A 725 48.52 21.32 20.47
N GLU A 726 48.91 20.20 21.07
CA GLU A 726 50.01 20.12 22.05
C GLU A 726 51.33 20.64 21.47
N LYS A 727 51.64 20.27 20.22
CA LYS A 727 52.81 20.78 19.50
C LYS A 727 52.74 22.29 19.24
N MET A 728 51.53 22.85 19.16
CA MET A 728 51.33 24.30 19.06
C MET A 728 51.43 25.05 20.39
N THR A 729 51.05 24.41 21.51
CA THR A 729 51.04 25.03 22.85
C THR A 729 52.33 24.82 23.64
N GLY A 730 53.29 24.05 23.10
CA GLY A 730 54.61 23.81 23.70
C GLY A 730 55.45 25.08 23.96
N ILE A 731 56.50 24.94 24.77
CA ILE A 731 57.33 26.04 25.34
C ILE A 731 58.24 26.71 24.28
N GLU A 732 58.36 26.17 23.06
CA GLU A 732 59.30 26.64 22.03
C GLU A 732 59.08 28.08 21.59
N LEU A 733 60.11 28.94 21.61
CA LEU A 733 59.96 30.40 21.44
C LEU A 733 59.45 30.91 20.07
N ASN A 734 59.33 30.06 19.03
CA ASN A 734 59.01 30.50 17.65
C ASN A 734 57.64 30.01 17.13
N TYR A 735 56.77 30.95 16.74
CA TYR A 735 55.39 30.67 16.30
C TYR A 735 55.30 29.83 15.00
N HIS A 736 56.14 30.11 14.01
CA HIS A 736 56.12 29.39 12.72
C HIS A 736 56.59 27.92 12.83
N MET A 737 57.60 27.66 13.66
CA MET A 737 58.14 26.31 13.90
C MET A 737 57.10 25.37 14.53
N ARG A 738 56.22 25.93 15.39
CA ARG A 738 55.12 25.21 16.04
C ARG A 738 54.04 24.78 15.05
N ILE A 739 53.71 25.62 14.07
CA ILE A 739 52.69 25.28 13.06
C ILE A 739 53.25 24.21 12.11
N ASP A 740 54.50 24.32 11.67
CA ASP A 740 55.11 23.33 10.77
C ASP A 740 55.26 21.94 11.42
N SER A 741 55.58 21.88 12.72
CA SER A 741 55.67 20.61 13.46
C SER A 741 54.30 19.94 13.65
N ALA A 742 53.25 20.75 13.88
CA ALA A 742 51.86 20.31 13.94
C ALA A 742 51.34 19.82 12.58
N VAL A 743 51.60 20.56 11.50
CA VAL A 743 51.21 20.19 10.13
C VAL A 743 51.90 18.90 9.69
N LYS A 744 53.21 18.73 9.94
CA LYS A 744 53.93 17.47 9.65
C LYS A 744 53.34 16.28 10.41
N HIS A 745 52.91 16.49 11.66
CA HIS A 745 52.24 15.44 12.43
C HIS A 745 50.89 15.04 11.82
N LEU A 746 50.06 16.02 11.46
CA LEU A 746 48.76 15.77 10.83
C LEU A 746 48.89 15.16 9.43
N GLN A 747 49.90 15.53 8.65
CA GLN A 747 50.19 14.91 7.35
C GLN A 747 50.54 13.43 7.51
N ARG A 748 51.38 13.08 8.49
CA ARG A 748 51.66 11.66 8.83
C ARG A 748 50.39 10.93 9.27
N ALA A 749 49.55 11.57 10.08
CA ALA A 749 48.28 10.99 10.50
C ALA A 749 47.29 10.82 9.32
N LEU A 750 47.30 11.74 8.35
CA LEU A 750 46.47 11.67 7.15
C LEU A 750 46.85 10.46 6.26
N HIS A 751 48.12 10.07 6.22
CA HIS A 751 48.54 8.84 5.53
C HIS A 751 47.96 7.59 6.20
N MET A 752 47.81 7.59 7.54
CA MET A 752 47.19 6.48 8.27
C MET A 752 45.65 6.51 8.20
N PHE A 753 45.06 7.70 8.06
CA PHE A 753 43.61 7.93 8.05
C PHE A 753 43.20 8.79 6.85
N PRO A 754 43.31 8.26 5.61
CA PRO A 754 43.09 9.05 4.42
C PRO A 754 41.66 9.60 4.36
N ASN A 755 40.65 8.89 4.86
CA ASN A 755 39.25 9.32 4.75
C ASN A 755 38.79 10.33 5.83
N SER A 756 39.66 10.75 6.76
CA SER A 756 39.26 11.69 7.82
C SER A 756 39.08 13.11 7.29
N SER A 757 37.84 13.61 7.26
CA SER A 757 37.53 15.02 6.95
C SER A 757 38.09 15.97 8.01
N LEU A 758 38.11 15.55 9.28
CA LEU A 758 38.58 16.35 10.41
C LEU A 758 40.08 16.69 10.29
N ILE A 759 40.93 15.69 10.01
CA ILE A 759 42.38 15.91 9.82
C ILE A 759 42.63 16.83 8.62
N ARG A 760 41.93 16.60 7.51
CA ARG A 760 42.04 17.45 6.30
C ARG A 760 41.63 18.89 6.58
N ASN A 761 40.52 19.11 7.28
CA ASN A 761 40.04 20.44 7.66
C ASN A 761 41.02 21.13 8.61
N HIS A 762 41.61 20.41 9.57
CA HIS A 762 42.61 20.98 10.47
C HIS A 762 43.90 21.37 9.76
N ILE A 763 44.44 20.51 8.88
CA ILE A 763 45.59 20.86 8.04
C ILE A 763 45.29 22.11 7.23
N GLY A 764 44.11 22.16 6.59
CA GLY A 764 43.62 23.35 5.88
C GLY A 764 43.65 24.58 6.79
N SER A 765 42.99 24.55 7.93
CA SER A 765 42.92 25.68 8.87
C SER A 765 44.29 26.17 9.36
N LEU A 766 45.25 25.27 9.58
CA LEU A 766 46.61 25.60 10.03
C LEU A 766 47.48 26.21 8.92
N LEU A 767 47.33 25.74 7.68
CA LEU A 767 48.01 26.33 6.52
C LEU A 767 47.45 27.72 6.19
N LEU A 768 46.13 27.92 6.38
CA LEU A 768 45.50 29.23 6.18
C LEU A 768 45.99 30.24 7.24
N SER A 769 46.23 29.80 8.49
CA SER A 769 46.65 30.67 9.60
C SER A 769 48.13 31.01 9.60
N SER A 770 49.00 30.20 8.98
CA SER A 770 50.45 30.47 8.88
C SER A 770 50.84 31.46 7.78
N GLY A 771 49.93 31.84 6.88
CA GLY A 771 50.21 32.75 5.76
C GLY A 771 50.87 32.09 4.54
N ASP A 772 51.04 30.76 4.54
CA ASP A 772 51.75 29.96 3.52
C ASP A 772 50.89 29.64 2.28
N TRP A 773 50.06 30.56 1.81
CA TRP A 773 49.09 30.32 0.72
C TRP A 773 49.74 30.20 -0.68
N ILE A 774 51.02 30.53 -0.81
CA ILE A 774 51.71 30.74 -2.10
C ILE A 774 52.57 29.52 -2.52
N ALA A 775 52.66 28.46 -1.72
CA ALA A 775 53.37 27.24 -2.10
C ALA A 775 52.40 26.20 -2.72
N PRO A 776 52.27 26.08 -4.07
CA PRO A 776 51.35 25.14 -4.71
C PRO A 776 51.65 23.67 -4.35
N ASN A 777 52.87 23.36 -3.92
CA ASN A 777 53.29 22.02 -3.52
C ASN A 777 52.80 21.60 -2.13
N LYS A 778 52.27 22.53 -1.31
CA LYS A 778 51.74 22.26 0.05
C LYS A 778 50.20 22.26 0.11
N ALA A 779 49.50 22.75 -0.92
CA ALA A 779 48.05 22.87 -0.94
C ALA A 779 47.38 21.54 -1.33
N ILE A 780 46.90 20.79 -0.34
CA ILE A 780 45.99 19.66 -0.58
C ILE A 780 44.65 20.23 -1.06
N LYS A 781 44.15 19.75 -2.20
CA LYS A 781 42.82 20.12 -2.76
C LYS A 781 41.75 20.10 -1.67
N CYS A 782 41.40 21.26 -1.12
CA CYS A 782 40.27 21.42 -0.20
C CYS A 782 38.96 21.27 -0.99
N THR A 783 38.08 20.40 -0.53
CA THR A 783 36.72 20.24 -1.05
C THR A 783 35.87 21.48 -0.76
N ALA A 784 34.99 21.83 -1.70
CA ALA A 784 34.23 23.07 -1.76
C ALA A 784 33.42 23.38 -0.49
N LEU A 785 33.63 24.57 0.06
CA LEU A 785 32.71 25.23 0.99
C LEU A 785 31.55 25.83 0.18
N LEU A 786 30.31 25.53 0.60
CA LEU A 786 29.07 26.10 0.05
C LEU A 786 29.14 27.64 0.05
N HIS A 787 28.82 28.22 -1.11
CA HIS A 787 28.75 29.66 -1.33
C HIS A 787 27.66 30.31 -0.48
N ASN A 788 28.06 31.19 0.43
CA ASN A 788 27.58 32.57 0.54
C ASN A 788 28.11 33.18 1.84
N GLU A 789 29.16 34.01 1.73
CA GLU A 789 29.29 35.25 2.50
C GLU A 789 30.57 36.00 2.10
N SER A 790 30.40 37.28 1.85
CA SER A 790 31.40 38.20 1.30
C SER A 790 32.56 38.48 2.24
N VAL A 791 33.78 38.40 1.68
CA VAL A 791 35.06 38.69 2.33
C VAL A 791 35.22 40.18 2.63
N ARG A 792 35.42 40.55 3.90
CA ARG A 792 36.23 41.73 4.28
C ARG A 792 37.26 41.38 5.37
N LYS A 793 38.46 41.89 5.12
CA LYS A 793 39.74 41.63 5.81
C LYS A 793 39.74 42.10 7.27
N ALA A 794 40.08 41.19 8.18
CA ALA A 794 40.84 41.48 9.40
C ALA A 794 41.62 40.21 9.79
N LEU A 795 42.95 40.29 9.80
CA LEU A 795 43.83 39.23 10.31
C LEU A 795 43.50 38.99 11.78
N LYS A 796 43.05 37.78 12.11
CA LYS A 796 42.62 37.42 13.47
C LYS A 796 43.84 37.20 14.38
N SER A 797 43.78 37.71 15.61
CA SER A 797 44.86 37.65 16.60
C SER A 797 45.15 36.21 17.09
N PRO A 798 46.31 35.91 17.70
CA PRO A 798 46.62 34.58 18.26
C PRO A 798 45.60 34.10 19.29
N HIS A 799 44.94 35.01 20.01
CA HIS A 799 43.83 34.70 20.91
C HIS A 799 42.53 34.36 20.15
N GLN A 800 42.33 34.91 18.96
CA GLN A 800 41.22 34.56 18.06
C GLN A 800 41.52 33.29 17.25
N ILE A 801 42.78 32.90 17.05
CA ILE A 801 43.16 31.57 16.52
C ILE A 801 43.05 30.50 17.62
N ARG A 802 43.47 30.82 18.85
CA ARG A 802 43.21 29.98 20.03
C ARG A 802 41.71 29.89 20.32
N GLY A 803 40.99 30.98 20.08
CA GLY A 803 39.54 31.06 20.06
C GLY A 803 38.94 30.29 18.89
N ALA A 804 39.54 30.26 17.70
CA ALA A 804 39.09 29.50 16.54
C ALA A 804 39.40 28.01 16.65
N SER A 805 40.46 27.62 17.36
CA SER A 805 40.78 26.22 17.69
C SER A 805 39.96 25.73 18.88
N ILE A 806 39.68 26.60 19.87
CA ILE A 806 38.67 26.34 20.90
C ILE A 806 37.31 26.23 20.22
N VAL A 807 36.94 27.12 19.29
CA VAL A 807 35.74 27.07 18.47
C VAL A 807 35.79 25.96 17.43
N ALA A 808 36.93 25.39 17.06
CA ALA A 808 37.02 24.22 16.18
C ALA A 808 36.91 22.91 16.97
N CYS A 809 37.46 22.85 18.20
CA CYS A 809 37.13 21.84 19.20
C CYS A 809 35.68 21.97 19.67
N TYR A 810 35.15 23.20 19.71
CA TYR A 810 33.75 23.51 19.99
C TYR A 810 32.89 23.22 18.75
N ALA A 811 33.37 23.39 17.52
CA ALA A 811 32.63 23.16 16.27
C ALA A 811 32.64 21.68 15.88
N SER A 812 33.72 20.95 16.18
CA SER A 812 33.71 19.49 16.26
C SER A 812 32.83 18.98 17.41
N SER A 813 32.45 19.85 18.35
CA SER A 813 31.37 19.60 19.33
C SER A 813 30.01 20.23 18.95
N CYS A 814 29.92 21.02 17.88
CA CYS A 814 28.68 21.63 17.38
C CYS A 814 28.06 20.84 16.20
N ALA A 815 28.82 19.96 15.55
CA ALA A 815 28.22 18.84 14.82
C ALA A 815 28.08 17.68 15.81
N ILE A 816 26.92 17.63 16.45
CA ILE A 816 26.57 16.74 17.55
C ILE A 816 26.81 15.27 17.19
N HIS A 817 27.89 14.69 17.70
CA HIS A 817 27.94 13.28 18.09
C HIS A 817 28.76 13.19 19.38
N LYS A 818 28.39 12.26 20.27
CA LYS A 818 29.09 11.90 21.52
C LYS A 818 28.75 12.71 22.80
N PHE A 819 27.45 12.82 23.10
CA PHE A 819 26.98 12.19 24.34
C PHE A 819 26.42 10.84 23.88
N VAL A 820 27.22 9.77 23.99
CA VAL A 820 26.66 8.43 23.82
C VAL A 820 26.09 8.09 25.18
N PHE A 821 24.82 8.40 25.37
CA PHE A 821 24.06 7.73 26.41
C PHE A 821 24.05 6.25 26.01
N PRO A 822 24.22 5.30 26.96
CA PRO A 822 23.86 3.93 26.69
C PRO A 822 22.46 3.95 26.08
N ILE A 823 22.29 3.33 24.91
CA ILE A 823 20.95 3.05 24.42
C ILE A 823 20.42 2.05 25.44
N MET A 824 19.52 2.50 26.32
CA MET A 824 18.70 1.57 27.10
C MET A 824 18.03 0.68 26.08
N GLN A 825 18.45 -0.59 26.04
CA GLN A 825 17.72 -1.60 25.29
C GLN A 825 16.33 -1.59 25.88
N ALA A 826 15.32 -1.36 25.05
CA ALA A 826 13.95 -1.58 25.46
C ALA A 826 13.87 -3.01 26.02
N SER A 827 13.66 -3.12 27.33
CA SER A 827 13.35 -4.39 27.98
C SER A 827 11.92 -4.72 27.57
N PHE A 828 11.81 -5.42 26.43
CA PHE A 828 10.57 -5.95 25.90
C PHE A 828 10.22 -7.29 26.53
#